data_AF-A0AAU9WK95-F1
#
_entry.id   AF-A0AAU9WK95-F1
#
_cell.length_a   1.000
_cell.length_b   1.000
_cell.length_c   1.000
_cell.angle_alpha   90.00
_cell.angle_beta   90.00
_cell.angle_gamma   90.00
#
_symmetry.space_group_name_H-M   'P 1'
#
loop_
_entity.id
_entity.type
_entity.pdbx_description
1 polymer ?
#
loop_
_entity_poly.entity_id
_entity_poly.type
_entity_poly.pdbx_seq_one_letter_code
_entity_poly.pdbx_strand_id
1 'polypeptide(L)'
;MGTNASHFRPTEEFSLINRAAVPRLSGRSHRSLPIENRHGHLFDVVIQLKHEDKDIYSCFFPSDDDSVLLTASKVEQTTFFRHNREFSSIRLWDLNQKQINTGFLADFPRSFRSCDFSPDGQLVVCIFSEDSLALVRMRSWKTTSAEVVHMRRFWRKRRGVLMCCSFSPDGRSLVVASKLTGDLNHICIIDIASKKMVRKMKSATNSSSKIRGHPRSCVFSPDGLFLAVSCTSGQLIVFDTQDFHIHSSLDLDTSTSSTCLCLPFRHSSRRTLSSHLQCWYLFDPRYGHKYLTSCLEDGTIQTWSLTADEPGLTCIQLAYALQTPWQKIRSAAFSPDGTMLAVGTSDSKVLALNSESLSVLFVLNAHLQPDGLRTWLNVSDEQLKNRMLMAVPKKGRLYDQCIALLDRAGVKYRKKARLDLALCTSLNMALVFLPASDIALYVSQGRIDMGITGRDVVAESGGKVHELLNLGFGKCRLAVQAPVSSKISSAEDLVGKRIVTSFPNVTRKYLSQYDPNNTTTINYVSGSVEVACSLGVADAIVDLVETGDTMRACGLEIVSEIMKTEAVLIANPKAHFQDVVKTVTSRIEGIIHADKYVMVEYNVERVNLPKALKITPGKRSATLSPLDNEAWVAVQCMVLQNEENQVLDKLKEIGAYDIVTFTIQNCRV
;
A
#
# COMPACT_ATOMS: atom_id res chain seq x y z
N MET A 1 -24.07 -41.64 -57.37
CA MET A 1 -23.01 -42.02 -56.41
C MET A 1 -21.69 -41.59 -57.01
N GLY A 2 -21.18 -40.43 -56.62
CA GLY A 2 -19.98 -39.83 -57.20
C GLY A 2 -19.02 -39.42 -56.10
N THR A 3 -17.91 -40.12 -56.02
CA THR A 3 -16.74 -39.74 -55.23
C THR A 3 -15.65 -39.33 -56.21
N ASN A 4 -15.28 -38.05 -56.23
CA ASN A 4 -14.05 -37.59 -56.85
C ASN A 4 -13.37 -36.63 -55.90
N ALA A 5 -12.19 -37.04 -55.45
CA ALA A 5 -11.22 -36.18 -54.81
C ALA A 5 -10.61 -35.25 -55.86
N SER A 6 -10.67 -33.94 -55.63
CA SER A 6 -9.81 -32.98 -56.31
C SER A 6 -9.55 -31.77 -55.42
N HIS A 7 -8.30 -31.31 -55.50
CA HIS A 7 -7.76 -30.13 -54.86
C HIS A 7 -8.68 -28.91 -54.91
N PHE A 8 -8.87 -28.26 -53.76
CA PHE A 8 -9.29 -26.85 -53.71
C PHE A 8 -8.30 -26.03 -52.88
N ARG A 9 -7.72 -25.04 -53.55
CA ARG A 9 -6.92 -23.94 -53.03
C ARG A 9 -7.74 -23.15 -52.00
N PRO A 10 -7.16 -22.61 -50.92
CA PRO A 10 -7.80 -21.50 -50.22
C PRO A 10 -7.66 -20.27 -51.11
N THR A 11 -8.78 -19.89 -51.74
CA THR A 11 -8.99 -18.58 -52.34
C THR A 11 -8.88 -17.49 -51.28
N GLU A 12 -8.31 -16.36 -51.71
CA GLU A 12 -8.10 -15.15 -50.94
C GLU A 12 -9.38 -14.66 -50.24
N GLU A 13 -9.37 -14.65 -48.91
CA GLU A 13 -10.11 -13.70 -48.06
C GLU A 13 -9.33 -13.52 -46.74
N PHE A 14 -8.05 -13.16 -46.86
CA PHE A 14 -7.22 -12.69 -45.74
C PHE A 14 -6.63 -11.32 -46.09
N SER A 15 -7.50 -10.37 -46.39
CA SER A 15 -7.12 -8.97 -46.59
C SER A 15 -8.36 -8.10 -46.49
N LEU A 16 -8.73 -7.69 -45.27
CA LEU A 16 -9.46 -6.44 -44.95
C LEU A 16 -10.04 -6.49 -43.53
N ILE A 17 -9.19 -6.35 -42.50
CA ILE A 17 -9.57 -5.54 -41.34
C ILE A 17 -8.43 -4.56 -41.09
N ASN A 18 -8.64 -3.38 -41.66
CA ASN A 18 -7.72 -2.26 -41.67
C ASN A 18 -7.52 -1.65 -40.28
N ARG A 19 -6.27 -1.20 -40.08
CA ARG A 19 -5.85 -0.02 -39.32
C ARG A 19 -6.98 0.97 -39.00
N ALA A 20 -7.33 1.10 -37.73
CA ALA A 20 -7.76 2.32 -37.01
C ALA A 20 -8.47 1.91 -35.70
N ALA A 21 -7.73 1.41 -34.71
CA ALA A 21 -8.26 1.33 -33.37
C ALA A 21 -7.96 2.68 -32.68
N VAL A 22 -8.94 3.58 -32.69
CA VAL A 22 -9.04 4.69 -31.73
C VAL A 22 -8.80 4.11 -30.32
N PRO A 23 -8.03 4.75 -29.42
CA PRO A 23 -8.00 4.31 -28.03
C PRO A 23 -9.45 4.36 -27.54
N ARG A 24 -10.04 3.21 -27.21
CA ARG A 24 -11.34 3.21 -26.55
C ARG A 24 -11.14 3.91 -25.22
N LEU A 25 -11.56 5.17 -25.15
CA LEU A 25 -11.89 5.85 -23.89
C LEU A 25 -12.79 4.86 -23.13
N SER A 26 -12.37 4.43 -21.96
CA SER A 26 -13.02 3.36 -21.21
C SER A 26 -14.37 3.83 -20.67
N GLY A 27 -15.38 3.90 -21.55
CA GLY A 27 -16.74 3.56 -21.21
C GLY A 27 -16.77 2.05 -20.98
N ARG A 28 -17.18 1.64 -19.77
CA ARG A 28 -17.35 0.24 -19.38
C ARG A 28 -17.93 -0.58 -20.54
N SER A 29 -17.17 -1.56 -21.02
CA SER A 29 -17.74 -2.66 -21.80
C SER A 29 -17.05 -3.97 -21.39
N HIS A 30 -17.64 -4.63 -20.40
CA HIS A 30 -17.56 -6.08 -20.29
C HIS A 30 -18.21 -6.64 -21.56
N ARG A 31 -17.41 -7.09 -22.54
CA ARG A 31 -17.93 -7.96 -23.60
C ARG A 31 -17.56 -9.39 -23.24
N SER A 32 -18.59 -10.21 -22.97
CA SER A 32 -18.47 -11.66 -23.08
C SER A 32 -18.13 -12.03 -24.52
N LEU A 33 -17.16 -12.93 -24.70
CA LEU A 33 -16.88 -13.56 -25.98
C LEU A 33 -17.45 -14.97 -25.90
N PRO A 34 -18.52 -15.30 -26.64
CA PRO A 34 -18.99 -16.67 -26.71
C PRO A 34 -17.99 -17.47 -27.55
N ILE A 35 -17.44 -18.54 -26.97
CA ILE A 35 -16.63 -19.52 -27.70
C ILE A 35 -17.43 -20.81 -27.73
N GLU A 36 -17.91 -21.21 -28.90
CA GLU A 36 -18.49 -22.54 -29.10
C GLU A 36 -17.36 -23.55 -29.26
N ASN A 37 -17.40 -24.63 -28.47
CA ASN A 37 -16.58 -25.81 -28.72
C ASN A 37 -17.38 -26.82 -29.57
N ARG A 38 -16.71 -27.81 -30.17
CA ARG A 38 -17.29 -28.83 -31.08
C ARG A 38 -18.45 -29.67 -30.52
N HIS A 39 -18.86 -29.45 -29.26
CA HIS A 39 -19.95 -30.13 -28.57
C HIS A 39 -21.10 -29.18 -28.12
N GLY A 40 -21.14 -27.93 -28.60
CA GLY A 40 -22.33 -27.05 -28.43
C GLY A 40 -22.55 -26.46 -27.03
N HIS A 41 -21.55 -26.47 -26.15
CA HIS A 41 -21.62 -25.78 -24.86
C HIS A 41 -21.08 -24.34 -24.98
N LEU A 42 -21.93 -23.35 -24.67
CA LEU A 42 -21.56 -21.95 -24.50
C LEU A 42 -20.91 -21.76 -23.12
N PHE A 43 -19.65 -21.31 -23.09
CA PHE A 43 -18.99 -20.83 -21.87
C PHE A 43 -18.84 -19.31 -21.93
N ASP A 44 -19.30 -18.61 -20.90
CA ASP A 44 -18.94 -17.20 -20.67
C ASP A 44 -17.53 -17.14 -20.07
N VAL A 45 -16.53 -16.85 -20.90
CA VAL A 45 -15.17 -16.60 -20.43
C VAL A 45 -15.06 -15.12 -20.02
N VAL A 46 -15.18 -14.86 -18.72
CA VAL A 46 -14.84 -13.55 -18.15
C VAL A 46 -13.32 -13.45 -18.05
N ILE A 47 -12.70 -12.76 -19.01
CA ILE A 47 -11.27 -12.46 -18.96
C ILE A 47 -11.05 -11.31 -17.96
N GLN A 48 -10.63 -11.65 -16.73
CA GLN A 48 -10.25 -10.67 -15.72
C GLN A 48 -8.76 -10.31 -15.88
N LEU A 49 -8.48 -9.05 -16.16
CA LEU A 49 -7.13 -8.53 -16.35
C LEU A 49 -6.57 -8.08 -14.99
N LYS A 50 -5.45 -8.67 -14.56
CA LYS A 50 -4.73 -8.26 -13.35
C LYS A 50 -3.85 -7.05 -13.68
N HIS A 51 -4.02 -5.94 -12.99
CA HIS A 51 -3.22 -4.72 -13.17
C HIS A 51 -2.33 -4.53 -11.93
N GLU A 52 -1.04 -4.87 -12.01
CA GLU A 52 -0.06 -4.52 -10.96
C GLU A 52 0.87 -3.41 -11.50
N ASP A 53 0.79 -2.21 -10.90
CA ASP A 53 1.76 -1.15 -11.14
C ASP A 53 3.09 -1.53 -10.50
N LYS A 54 4.16 -1.57 -11.29
CA LYS A 54 5.50 -1.95 -10.79
C LYS A 54 6.42 -0.77 -10.52
N ASP A 55 6.43 0.22 -11.41
CA ASP A 55 7.35 1.35 -11.35
C ASP A 55 6.62 2.65 -11.73
N ILE A 56 6.95 3.76 -11.07
CA ILE A 56 6.55 5.11 -11.51
C ILE A 56 7.64 5.66 -12.43
N TYR A 57 7.40 5.65 -13.74
CA TYR A 57 8.39 6.07 -14.74
C TYR A 57 8.43 7.58 -14.98
N SER A 58 7.38 8.30 -14.60
CA SER A 58 7.31 9.76 -14.73
C SER A 58 6.46 10.35 -13.62
N CYS A 59 6.89 11.52 -13.15
CA CYS A 59 6.16 12.44 -12.29
C CYS A 59 6.23 13.82 -12.96
N PHE A 60 5.12 14.55 -13.06
CA PHE A 60 5.08 15.91 -13.60
C PHE A 60 3.97 16.72 -12.96
N PHE A 61 4.25 17.99 -12.73
CA PHE A 61 3.23 18.98 -12.35
C PHE A 61 2.71 19.70 -13.59
N PRO A 62 1.43 20.11 -13.61
CA PRO A 62 0.97 21.19 -14.47
C PRO A 62 1.75 22.45 -14.11
N SER A 63 2.06 23.28 -15.10
CA SER A 63 2.82 24.54 -14.94
C SER A 63 2.13 25.62 -14.09
N ASP A 64 0.83 25.51 -13.86
CA ASP A 64 -0.01 26.52 -13.22
C ASP A 64 -0.70 26.01 -11.94
N ASP A 65 -0.47 24.74 -11.55
CA ASP A 65 -1.15 24.13 -10.41
C ASP A 65 -0.22 23.19 -9.61
N ASP A 66 0.26 23.68 -8.46
CA ASP A 66 1.08 22.91 -7.51
C ASP A 66 0.26 21.85 -6.75
N SER A 67 -1.07 21.91 -6.82
CA SER A 67 -1.97 20.99 -6.12
C SER A 67 -2.23 19.70 -6.88
N VAL A 68 -1.80 19.62 -8.14
CA VAL A 68 -2.01 18.45 -8.99
C VAL A 68 -0.68 17.85 -9.42
N LEU A 69 -0.57 16.52 -9.29
CA LEU A 69 0.59 15.77 -9.78
C LEU A 69 0.14 14.68 -10.74
N LEU A 70 0.79 14.57 -11.90
CA LEU A 70 0.59 13.46 -12.82
C LEU A 70 1.69 12.43 -12.67
N THR A 71 1.29 11.17 -12.62
CA THR A 71 2.23 10.04 -12.59
C THR A 71 1.89 9.04 -13.68
N ALA A 72 2.91 8.50 -14.34
CA ALA A 72 2.76 7.40 -15.25
C ALA A 72 3.44 6.14 -14.69
N SER A 73 2.71 5.02 -14.69
CA SER A 73 3.21 3.73 -14.22
C SER A 73 3.01 2.64 -15.26
N LYS A 74 3.92 1.66 -15.23
CA LYS A 74 3.80 0.46 -16.05
C LYS A 74 2.95 -0.56 -15.32
N VAL A 75 1.94 -1.05 -16.02
CA VAL A 75 1.07 -2.12 -15.56
C VAL A 75 1.37 -3.38 -16.35
N GLU A 76 1.83 -4.43 -15.67
CA GLU A 76 1.86 -5.76 -16.30
C GLU A 76 0.49 -6.42 -16.21
N GLN A 77 -0.08 -6.78 -17.36
CA GLN A 77 -1.19 -7.71 -17.42
C GLN A 77 -0.68 -9.14 -17.60
N THR A 78 -0.94 -9.98 -16.60
CA THR A 78 -0.88 -11.43 -16.75
C THR A 78 -2.25 -11.95 -17.18
N THR A 79 -2.41 -12.35 -18.44
CA THR A 79 -3.57 -13.13 -18.89
C THR A 79 -3.28 -14.63 -18.75
N PHE A 80 -4.32 -15.46 -18.54
CA PHE A 80 -4.20 -16.92 -18.44
C PHE A 80 -3.53 -17.57 -19.66
N PHE A 81 -3.56 -16.92 -20.82
CA PHE A 81 -2.80 -17.29 -22.01
C PHE A 81 -1.48 -16.54 -22.03
N ARG A 82 -0.40 -17.13 -21.49
CA ARG A 82 1.07 -16.94 -21.66
C ARG A 82 1.67 -15.77 -22.51
N HIS A 83 0.97 -14.67 -22.72
CA HIS A 83 1.39 -13.50 -23.46
C HIS A 83 1.33 -12.30 -22.50
N ASN A 84 2.48 -11.98 -21.91
CA ASN A 84 2.66 -10.71 -21.21
C ASN A 84 2.48 -9.57 -22.23
N ARG A 85 1.38 -8.83 -22.11
CA ARG A 85 1.22 -7.54 -22.79
C ARG A 85 1.44 -6.44 -21.76
N GLU A 86 2.36 -5.54 -22.07
CA GLU A 86 2.68 -4.40 -21.23
C GLU A 86 1.68 -3.26 -21.48
N PHE A 87 1.02 -2.81 -20.42
CA PHE A 87 0.17 -1.63 -20.43
C PHE A 87 0.84 -0.52 -19.64
N SER A 88 0.43 0.71 -19.89
CA SER A 88 0.83 1.85 -19.08
C SER A 88 -0.39 2.63 -18.67
N SER A 89 -0.45 2.96 -17.37
CA SER A 89 -1.51 3.77 -16.78
C SER A 89 -0.97 5.15 -16.45
N ILE A 90 -1.82 6.16 -16.64
CA ILE A 90 -1.50 7.57 -16.32
C ILE A 90 -2.57 8.08 -15.34
N ARG A 91 -2.12 8.70 -14.26
CA ARG A 91 -2.93 9.11 -13.12
C ARG A 91 -2.72 10.57 -12.76
N LEU A 92 -3.75 11.17 -12.20
CA LEU A 92 -3.73 12.50 -11.61
C LEU A 92 -3.97 12.39 -10.10
N TRP A 93 -3.11 13.04 -9.34
CA TRP A 93 -3.15 13.14 -7.89
C TRP A 93 -3.60 14.54 -7.51
N ASP A 94 -4.51 14.63 -6.55
CA ASP A 94 -4.80 15.84 -5.80
C ASP A 94 -3.93 15.81 -4.54
N LEU A 95 -2.96 16.71 -4.48
CA LEU A 95 -1.97 16.82 -3.42
C LEU A 95 -2.53 17.47 -2.16
N ASN A 96 -3.56 18.32 -2.28
CA ASN A 96 -4.26 18.89 -1.13
C ASN A 96 -5.00 17.79 -0.34
N GLN A 97 -5.64 16.87 -1.08
CA GLN A 97 -6.37 15.76 -0.48
C GLN A 97 -5.49 14.53 -0.22
N LYS A 98 -4.27 14.50 -0.78
CA LYS A 98 -3.36 13.34 -0.79
C LYS A 98 -4.04 12.09 -1.37
N GLN A 99 -4.89 12.30 -2.37
CA GLN A 99 -5.70 11.26 -2.99
C GLN A 99 -5.57 11.30 -4.52
N ILE A 100 -5.91 10.19 -5.18
CA ILE A 100 -6.04 10.18 -6.64
C ILE A 100 -7.32 10.94 -6.98
N ASN A 101 -7.24 11.90 -7.91
CA ASN A 101 -8.39 12.66 -8.37
C ASN A 101 -9.25 11.80 -9.31
N THR A 102 -9.97 10.82 -8.74
CA THR A 102 -11.04 9.92 -9.25
C THR A 102 -11.10 9.46 -10.73
N GLY A 103 -10.06 9.65 -11.55
CA GLY A 103 -10.07 9.28 -12.97
C GLY A 103 -8.72 8.78 -13.50
N PHE A 104 -8.76 7.64 -14.19
CA PHE A 104 -7.68 7.21 -15.09
C PHE A 104 -7.72 8.10 -16.34
N LEU A 105 -6.58 8.65 -16.76
CA LEU A 105 -6.49 9.40 -18.02
C LEU A 105 -6.71 8.47 -19.21
N ALA A 106 -6.00 7.34 -19.25
CA ALA A 106 -6.18 6.28 -20.24
C ALA A 106 -5.30 5.07 -19.90
N ASP A 107 -5.74 3.88 -20.32
CA ASP A 107 -4.88 2.70 -20.43
C ASP A 107 -4.34 2.62 -21.86
N PHE A 108 -3.02 2.73 -22.01
CA PHE A 108 -2.38 2.57 -23.31
C PHE A 108 -1.82 1.16 -23.45
N PRO A 109 -2.10 0.44 -24.56
CA PRO A 109 -1.63 -0.92 -24.80
C PRO A 109 -0.15 -0.98 -25.22
N ARG A 110 0.68 -0.07 -24.72
CA ARG A 110 2.07 0.16 -25.13
C ARG A 110 2.91 0.57 -23.92
N SER A 111 4.19 0.21 -23.94
CA SER A 111 5.14 0.64 -22.89
C SER A 111 5.33 2.14 -22.96
N PHE A 112 5.08 2.82 -21.84
CA PHE A 112 5.29 4.23 -21.65
C PHE A 112 6.78 4.56 -21.45
N ARG A 113 7.19 5.77 -21.84
CA ARG A 113 8.59 6.25 -21.73
C ARG A 113 8.70 7.61 -21.07
N SER A 114 7.85 8.56 -21.46
CA SER A 114 7.90 9.94 -20.98
C SER A 114 6.54 10.59 -21.21
N CYS A 115 6.17 11.55 -20.39
CA CYS A 115 5.09 12.49 -20.66
C CYS A 115 5.55 13.91 -20.36
N ASP A 116 4.71 14.88 -20.67
CA ASP A 116 4.86 16.26 -20.20
C ASP A 116 3.51 16.98 -20.26
N PHE A 117 3.33 18.04 -19.48
CA PHE A 117 2.17 18.93 -19.55
C PHE A 117 2.45 20.14 -20.43
N SER A 118 1.44 20.60 -21.16
CA SER A 118 1.51 21.93 -21.74
C SER A 118 1.48 23.00 -20.65
N PRO A 119 2.11 24.17 -20.90
CA PRO A 119 2.13 25.29 -19.96
C PRO A 119 0.77 25.88 -19.57
N ASP A 120 -0.31 25.49 -20.26
CA ASP A 120 -1.68 25.89 -19.95
C ASP A 120 -2.49 24.80 -19.21
N GLY A 121 -1.87 23.66 -18.89
CA GLY A 121 -2.51 22.51 -18.22
C GLY A 121 -3.57 21.78 -19.06
N GLN A 122 -3.82 22.19 -20.30
CA GLN A 122 -4.91 21.65 -21.13
C GLN A 122 -4.51 20.44 -21.98
N LEU A 123 -3.21 20.22 -22.20
CA LEU A 123 -2.69 19.12 -23.01
C LEU A 123 -1.67 18.31 -22.21
N VAL A 124 -1.71 17.01 -22.40
CA VAL A 124 -0.68 16.08 -21.94
C VAL A 124 -0.14 15.35 -23.15
N VAL A 125 1.18 15.38 -23.33
CA VAL A 125 1.85 14.53 -24.30
C VAL A 125 2.29 13.24 -23.61
N CYS A 126 2.07 12.10 -24.26
CA CYS A 126 2.50 10.80 -23.79
C CYS A 126 3.31 10.10 -24.88
N ILE A 127 4.54 9.71 -24.56
CA ILE A 127 5.42 8.97 -25.45
C ILE A 127 5.47 7.50 -25.05
N PHE A 128 5.35 6.64 -26.07
CA PHE A 128 5.43 5.20 -25.93
C PHE A 128 6.69 4.65 -26.60
N SER A 129 7.06 3.41 -26.30
CA SER A 129 8.25 2.73 -26.82
C SER A 129 8.24 2.51 -28.34
N GLU A 130 7.12 2.74 -29.02
CA GLU A 130 7.02 2.71 -30.48
C GLU A 130 7.20 4.13 -31.06
N ASP A 131 7.22 4.25 -32.40
CA ASP A 131 7.23 5.53 -33.12
C ASP A 131 5.91 6.35 -32.97
N SER A 132 5.24 6.30 -31.83
CA SER A 132 3.94 6.92 -31.59
C SER A 132 3.94 7.77 -30.33
N LEU A 133 3.41 8.98 -30.43
CA LEU A 133 3.08 9.84 -29.29
C LEU A 133 1.56 10.08 -29.26
N ALA A 134 0.98 10.24 -28.09
CA ALA A 134 -0.40 10.66 -27.92
C ALA A 134 -0.46 12.06 -27.32
N LEU A 135 -1.36 12.88 -27.85
CA LEU A 135 -1.75 14.17 -27.30
C LEU A 135 -3.13 14.02 -26.68
N VAL A 136 -3.21 14.17 -25.36
CA VAL A 136 -4.44 14.02 -24.59
C VAL A 136 -4.91 15.39 -24.15
N ARG A 137 -6.14 15.76 -24.51
CA ARG A 137 -6.73 17.03 -24.15
C ARG A 137 -7.55 16.90 -22.87
N MET A 138 -7.34 17.82 -21.96
CA MET A 138 -7.95 17.85 -20.64
C MET A 138 -8.83 19.09 -20.47
N ARG A 139 -9.94 18.92 -19.75
CA ARG A 139 -10.78 20.01 -19.26
C ARG A 139 -11.20 19.69 -17.84
N SER A 140 -10.90 20.60 -16.91
CA SER A 140 -11.19 20.41 -15.47
C SER A 140 -10.66 19.05 -14.97
N TRP A 141 -9.41 18.74 -15.31
CA TRP A 141 -8.71 17.50 -14.92
C TRP A 141 -9.35 16.19 -15.42
N LYS A 142 -10.30 16.27 -16.35
CA LYS A 142 -10.91 15.11 -17.04
C LYS A 142 -10.49 15.06 -18.50
N THR A 143 -10.29 13.85 -19.02
CA THR A 143 -9.97 13.63 -20.44
C THR A 143 -11.16 13.92 -21.33
N THR A 144 -10.96 14.79 -22.31
CA THR A 144 -11.98 15.15 -23.29
C THR A 144 -11.74 14.45 -24.63
N SER A 145 -10.49 14.40 -25.08
CA SER A 145 -10.09 13.70 -26.30
C SER A 145 -8.64 13.20 -26.20
N ALA A 146 -8.32 12.17 -26.98
CA ALA A 146 -6.96 11.67 -27.13
C ALA A 146 -6.67 11.42 -28.60
N GLU A 147 -5.62 12.03 -29.12
CA GLU A 147 -5.18 11.88 -30.51
C GLU A 147 -3.78 11.26 -30.58
N VAL A 148 -3.59 10.26 -31.45
CA VAL A 148 -2.31 9.56 -31.59
C VAL A 148 -1.58 10.03 -32.85
N VAL A 149 -0.42 10.65 -32.68
CA VAL A 149 0.47 11.07 -33.75
C VAL A 149 1.55 10.01 -33.98
N HIS A 150 1.57 9.46 -35.19
CA HIS A 150 2.58 8.46 -35.58
C HIS A 150 3.79 9.13 -36.22
N MET A 151 4.92 9.09 -35.52
CA MET A 151 6.18 9.73 -35.91
C MET A 151 6.82 9.09 -37.15
N ARG A 152 6.44 7.87 -37.54
CA ARG A 152 6.96 7.21 -38.77
C ARG A 152 6.84 8.07 -40.03
N ARG A 153 5.86 8.98 -40.09
CA ARG A 153 5.68 9.92 -41.21
C ARG A 153 6.86 10.88 -41.36
N PHE A 154 7.54 11.22 -40.27
CA PHE A 154 8.66 12.17 -40.25
C PHE A 154 10.03 11.49 -40.45
N TRP A 155 10.17 10.21 -40.13
CA TRP A 155 11.46 9.48 -40.12
C TRP A 155 11.76 8.67 -41.38
N ARG A 156 11.14 8.99 -42.54
CA ARG A 156 11.40 8.34 -43.84
C ARG A 156 11.47 6.79 -43.76
N LYS A 157 10.50 6.17 -43.07
CA LYS A 157 10.37 4.70 -42.87
C LYS A 157 11.43 4.00 -42.00
N ARG A 158 12.35 4.72 -41.33
CA ARG A 158 13.23 4.09 -40.31
C ARG A 158 12.43 3.86 -39.01
N ARG A 159 12.63 2.69 -38.37
CA ARG A 159 12.05 2.39 -37.04
C ARG A 159 12.94 3.02 -35.96
N GLY A 160 12.35 3.83 -35.09
CA GLY A 160 12.99 4.40 -33.92
C GLY A 160 12.23 4.06 -32.64
N VAL A 161 12.87 4.34 -31.50
CA VAL A 161 12.24 4.31 -30.18
C VAL A 161 12.25 5.73 -29.66
N LEU A 162 11.08 6.28 -29.37
CA LEU A 162 10.99 7.59 -28.72
C LEU A 162 11.43 7.45 -27.25
N MET A 163 12.22 8.42 -26.77
CA MET A 163 12.87 8.34 -25.46
C MET A 163 12.28 9.32 -24.46
N CYS A 164 12.17 10.59 -24.84
CA CYS A 164 11.67 11.66 -23.97
C CYS A 164 11.03 12.79 -24.79
N CYS A 165 10.23 13.60 -24.11
CA CYS A 165 9.62 14.81 -24.65
C CYS A 165 9.62 15.93 -23.63
N SER A 166 9.55 17.18 -24.11
CA SER A 166 9.23 18.33 -23.29
C SER A 166 8.53 19.43 -24.10
N PHE A 167 7.50 20.05 -23.54
CA PHE A 167 6.85 21.24 -24.09
C PHE A 167 7.75 22.47 -23.92
N SER A 168 7.73 23.36 -24.92
CA SER A 168 8.30 24.68 -24.75
C SER A 168 7.49 25.50 -23.73
N PRO A 169 8.10 26.44 -23.01
CA PRO A 169 7.39 27.28 -22.03
C PRO A 169 6.24 28.11 -22.61
N ASP A 170 6.27 28.41 -23.91
CA ASP A 170 5.20 29.10 -24.63
C ASP A 170 4.04 28.17 -25.08
N GLY A 171 4.19 26.85 -24.89
CA GLY A 171 3.21 25.83 -25.25
C GLY A 171 2.99 25.65 -26.76
N ARG A 172 3.79 26.26 -27.63
CA ARG A 172 3.64 26.18 -29.08
C ARG A 172 4.41 25.04 -29.71
N SER A 173 5.52 24.66 -29.09
CA SER A 173 6.45 23.65 -29.58
C SER A 173 6.61 22.50 -28.62
N LEU A 174 6.92 21.32 -29.18
CA LEU A 174 7.22 20.11 -28.45
C LEU A 174 8.56 19.55 -28.95
N VAL A 175 9.54 19.42 -28.05
CA VAL A 175 10.76 18.67 -28.34
C VAL A 175 10.50 17.19 -28.12
N VAL A 176 10.95 16.38 -29.06
CA VAL A 176 10.94 14.91 -28.95
C VAL A 176 12.33 14.38 -29.27
N ALA A 177 12.89 13.59 -28.35
CA ALA A 177 14.15 12.90 -28.58
C ALA A 177 13.93 11.40 -28.79
N SER A 178 14.69 10.81 -29.70
CA SER A 178 14.53 9.40 -30.07
C SER A 178 15.86 8.68 -30.28
N LYS A 179 15.80 7.35 -30.23
CA LYS A 179 16.88 6.42 -30.56
C LYS A 179 16.55 5.77 -31.90
N LEU A 180 17.27 6.11 -32.96
CA LEU A 180 17.16 5.47 -34.26
C LEU A 180 18.43 4.68 -34.56
N THR A 181 18.28 3.57 -35.26
CA THR A 181 19.40 2.72 -35.66
C THR A 181 20.25 3.42 -36.72
N GLY A 182 21.52 3.71 -36.41
CA GLY A 182 22.55 4.09 -37.39
C GLY A 182 22.76 5.59 -37.62
N ASP A 183 22.11 6.48 -36.87
CA ASP A 183 22.30 7.93 -36.94
C ASP A 183 22.52 8.49 -35.51
N LEU A 184 23.31 9.56 -35.38
CA LEU A 184 23.74 10.09 -34.08
C LEU A 184 22.85 11.20 -33.49
N ASN A 185 21.98 11.86 -34.26
CA ASN A 185 21.22 13.03 -33.78
C ASN A 185 19.71 12.97 -34.13
N HIS A 186 18.87 12.81 -33.11
CA HIS A 186 17.42 12.63 -33.27
C HIS A 186 16.57 13.40 -32.25
N ILE A 187 16.91 14.67 -32.08
CA ILE A 187 16.06 15.66 -31.42
C ILE A 187 15.29 16.41 -32.52
N CYS A 188 13.97 16.45 -32.42
CA CYS A 188 13.12 17.24 -33.31
C CYS A 188 12.17 18.15 -32.54
N ILE A 189 11.81 19.27 -33.16
CA ILE A 189 10.75 20.16 -32.70
C ILE A 189 9.52 19.94 -33.55
N ILE A 190 8.40 19.71 -32.90
CA ILE A 190 7.08 19.59 -33.48
C ILE A 190 6.29 20.82 -33.07
N ASP A 191 5.69 21.51 -34.02
CA ASP A 191 4.71 22.55 -33.71
C ASP A 191 3.36 21.90 -33.40
N ILE A 192 2.76 22.30 -32.29
CA ILE A 192 1.59 21.61 -31.72
C ILE A 192 0.33 21.93 -32.51
N ALA A 193 0.20 23.14 -33.02
CA ALA A 193 -0.96 23.58 -33.79
C ALA A 193 -1.05 22.87 -35.15
N SER A 194 0.06 22.85 -35.89
CA SER A 194 0.18 22.21 -37.21
C SER A 194 0.45 20.72 -37.14
N LYS A 195 0.92 20.21 -35.99
CA LYS A 195 1.35 18.82 -35.76
C LYS A 195 2.43 18.37 -36.75
N LYS A 196 3.21 19.33 -37.26
CA LYS A 196 4.29 19.10 -38.23
C LYS A 196 5.63 19.31 -37.56
N MET A 197 6.61 18.52 -37.99
CA MET A 197 8.00 18.73 -37.63
C MET A 197 8.47 20.05 -38.27
N VAL A 198 8.78 21.03 -37.43
CA VAL A 198 9.28 22.34 -37.85
C VAL A 198 10.79 22.27 -38.04
N ARG A 199 11.48 21.61 -37.10
CA ARG A 199 12.93 21.59 -37.06
C ARG A 199 13.45 20.21 -36.67
N LYS A 200 14.56 19.82 -37.30
CA LYS A 200 15.31 18.61 -36.99
C LYS A 200 16.77 19.00 -36.83
N MET A 201 17.38 18.57 -35.73
CA MET A 201 18.82 18.74 -35.55
C MET A 201 19.57 17.98 -36.65
N LYS A 202 20.34 18.69 -37.48
CA LYS A 202 21.19 18.07 -38.49
C LYS A 202 22.45 17.54 -37.80
N SER A 203 22.88 16.33 -38.15
CA SER A 203 24.23 15.88 -37.81
C SER A 203 25.19 16.82 -38.51
N ALA A 204 26.04 17.53 -37.77
CA ALA A 204 27.11 18.34 -38.35
C ALA A 204 28.07 17.38 -39.06
N THR A 205 27.83 17.15 -40.35
CA THR A 205 28.78 16.52 -41.24
C THR A 205 29.98 17.47 -41.30
N ASN A 206 31.13 16.99 -40.82
CA ASN A 206 32.42 17.68 -40.80
C ASN A 206 32.62 18.62 -39.60
N SER A 207 32.76 18.02 -38.42
CA SER A 207 33.77 18.32 -37.37
C SER A 207 33.31 17.62 -36.09
N SER A 208 33.90 16.46 -35.77
CA SER A 208 33.76 15.74 -34.48
C SER A 208 32.37 15.78 -33.82
N SER A 209 31.60 14.71 -34.01
CA SER A 209 30.36 14.38 -33.29
C SER A 209 30.45 14.64 -31.78
N LYS A 210 30.02 15.83 -31.32
CA LYS A 210 30.11 16.25 -29.92
C LYS A 210 29.12 15.51 -29.00
N ILE A 211 28.06 14.91 -29.55
CA ILE A 211 27.08 14.13 -28.76
C ILE A 211 27.50 12.66 -28.74
N ARG A 212 27.87 12.16 -27.56
CA ARG A 212 28.19 10.74 -27.34
C ARG A 212 26.95 10.03 -26.82
N GLY A 213 26.58 8.88 -27.39
CA GLY A 213 25.43 8.09 -26.94
C GLY A 213 24.08 8.63 -27.42
N HIS A 214 22.99 8.11 -26.86
CA HIS A 214 21.63 8.46 -27.28
C HIS A 214 20.95 9.35 -26.22
N PRO A 215 20.08 10.29 -26.61
CA PRO A 215 19.37 11.15 -25.67
C PRO A 215 18.41 10.34 -24.78
N ARG A 216 18.37 10.68 -23.49
CA ARG A 216 17.61 9.96 -22.47
C ARG A 216 16.54 10.82 -21.80
N SER A 217 16.85 12.09 -21.52
CA SER A 217 15.90 13.08 -21.01
C SER A 217 16.20 14.45 -21.63
N CYS A 218 15.17 15.26 -21.82
CA CYS A 218 15.27 16.62 -22.34
C CYS A 218 14.32 17.55 -21.56
N VAL A 219 14.77 18.78 -21.30
CA VAL A 219 13.96 19.79 -20.60
C VAL A 219 14.31 21.18 -21.12
N PHE A 220 13.29 22.01 -21.33
CA PHE A 220 13.48 23.42 -21.64
C PHE A 220 13.84 24.21 -20.37
N SER A 221 14.66 25.24 -20.52
CA SER A 221 14.78 26.25 -19.48
C SER A 221 13.46 27.01 -19.33
N PRO A 222 13.13 27.54 -18.14
CA PRO A 222 11.87 28.28 -17.92
C PRO A 222 11.72 29.51 -18.84
N ASP A 223 12.82 30.14 -19.23
CA ASP A 223 12.86 31.26 -20.18
C ASP A 223 12.74 30.83 -21.66
N GLY A 224 12.80 29.52 -21.94
CA GLY A 224 12.69 28.96 -23.29
C GLY A 224 13.91 29.20 -24.18
N LEU A 225 14.98 29.80 -23.66
CA LEU A 225 16.19 30.12 -24.42
C LEU A 225 17.11 28.91 -24.59
N PHE A 226 17.05 27.98 -23.64
CA PHE A 226 17.93 26.82 -23.60
C PHE A 226 17.14 25.51 -23.58
N LEU A 227 17.74 24.48 -24.18
CA LEU A 227 17.29 23.10 -24.08
C LEU A 227 18.42 22.26 -23.52
N ALA A 228 18.21 21.67 -22.34
CA ALA A 228 19.14 20.71 -21.77
C ALA A 228 18.78 19.29 -22.20
N VAL A 229 19.77 18.51 -22.65
CA VAL A 229 19.60 17.12 -23.06
C VAL A 229 20.69 16.26 -22.41
N SER A 230 20.26 15.17 -21.78
CA SER A 230 21.15 14.17 -21.19
C SER A 230 21.28 12.96 -22.12
N CYS A 231 22.49 12.40 -22.18
CA CYS A 231 22.80 11.24 -23.03
C CYS A 231 23.19 10.00 -22.21
N THR A 232 23.02 8.81 -22.79
CA THR A 232 23.44 7.53 -22.17
C THR A 232 24.94 7.44 -21.88
N SER A 233 25.75 8.34 -22.43
CA SER A 233 27.18 8.46 -22.16
C SER A 233 27.51 9.20 -20.86
N GLY A 234 26.51 9.73 -20.15
CA GLY A 234 26.71 10.64 -19.03
C GLY A 234 26.89 12.11 -19.44
N GLN A 235 26.96 12.40 -20.74
CA GLN A 235 27.10 13.76 -21.24
C GLN A 235 25.79 14.56 -21.10
N LEU A 236 25.88 15.77 -20.53
CA LEU A 236 24.81 16.77 -20.50
C LEU A 236 25.16 17.89 -21.50
N ILE A 237 24.22 18.22 -22.38
CA ILE A 237 24.43 19.23 -23.42
C ILE A 237 23.32 20.26 -23.34
N VAL A 238 23.71 21.53 -23.29
CA VAL A 238 22.78 22.66 -23.33
C VAL A 238 22.84 23.28 -24.71
N PHE A 239 21.69 23.32 -25.37
CA PHE A 239 21.51 23.92 -26.68
C PHE A 239 20.83 25.27 -26.57
N ASP A 240 21.18 26.18 -27.45
CA ASP A 240 20.35 27.34 -27.75
C ASP A 240 19.10 26.88 -28.53
N THR A 241 17.91 27.27 -28.10
CA THR A 241 16.64 26.86 -28.73
C THR A 241 16.42 27.51 -30.09
N GLN A 242 17.01 28.67 -30.35
CA GLN A 242 16.83 29.40 -31.61
C GLN A 242 17.54 28.68 -32.75
N ASP A 243 18.74 28.15 -32.54
CA ASP A 243 19.57 27.58 -33.62
C ASP A 243 20.08 26.16 -33.37
N PHE A 244 19.81 25.55 -32.21
CA PHE A 244 20.36 24.25 -31.81
C PHE A 244 21.90 24.17 -31.80
N HIS A 245 22.56 25.31 -31.67
CA HIS A 245 23.98 25.36 -31.39
C HIS A 245 24.23 24.90 -29.95
N ILE A 246 25.32 24.15 -29.75
CA ILE A 246 25.75 23.73 -28.42
C ILE A 246 26.28 24.96 -27.70
N HIS A 247 25.55 25.44 -26.69
CA HIS A 247 25.97 26.53 -25.82
C HIS A 247 27.03 26.05 -24.83
N SER A 248 26.78 24.90 -24.20
CA SER A 248 27.75 24.25 -23.31
C SER A 248 27.58 22.73 -23.35
N SER A 249 28.67 22.01 -23.11
CA SER A 249 28.66 20.56 -22.94
C SER A 249 29.44 20.20 -21.69
N LEU A 250 28.80 19.45 -20.80
CA LEU A 250 29.39 18.93 -19.59
C LEU A 250 29.50 17.41 -19.73
N ASP A 251 30.73 16.90 -19.82
CA ASP A 251 30.98 15.47 -19.65
C ASP A 251 31.05 15.22 -18.14
N LEU A 252 30.01 14.60 -17.60
CA LEU A 252 30.03 14.09 -16.23
C LEU A 252 30.88 12.82 -16.29
N ASP A 253 32.17 12.94 -15.95
CA ASP A 253 33.21 11.92 -16.11
C ASP A 253 32.72 10.50 -15.78
N THR A 254 32.54 9.70 -16.83
CA THR A 254 32.35 8.24 -16.76
C THR A 254 33.39 7.55 -17.63
N SER A 255 34.67 7.90 -17.44
CA SER A 255 35.75 7.01 -17.85
C SER A 255 35.95 5.93 -16.78
N THR A 256 35.01 4.97 -16.78
CA THR A 256 35.08 3.68 -16.07
C THR A 256 35.37 3.74 -14.56
N SER A 257 34.28 3.62 -13.78
CA SER A 257 34.23 3.33 -12.34
C SER A 257 34.81 4.41 -11.40
N SER A 258 34.04 4.70 -10.35
CA SER A 258 34.32 5.59 -9.23
C SER A 258 34.34 7.10 -9.51
N THR A 259 33.20 7.76 -9.27
CA THR A 259 33.05 8.89 -8.33
C THR A 259 31.58 9.31 -8.21
N CYS A 260 30.83 8.64 -7.33
CA CYS A 260 29.89 9.38 -6.47
C CYS A 260 30.70 9.68 -5.22
N LEU A 261 31.14 10.93 -5.05
CA LEU A 261 31.79 11.35 -3.82
C LEU A 261 30.78 11.24 -2.68
N CYS A 262 31.13 10.37 -1.74
CA CYS A 262 30.41 9.96 -0.55
C CYS A 262 30.50 11.00 0.58
N LEU A 263 29.50 11.03 1.46
CA LEU A 263 29.65 11.53 2.82
C LEU A 263 30.57 10.60 3.65
N PRO A 264 31.20 11.09 4.75
CA PRO A 264 32.39 10.45 5.32
C PRO A 264 32.02 9.29 6.25
N PHE A 265 32.64 8.11 6.06
CA PHE A 265 33.56 7.47 7.01
C PHE A 265 33.93 6.04 6.60
N ARG A 266 35.20 5.76 6.89
CA ARG A 266 36.05 4.56 6.85
C ARG A 266 35.48 3.14 6.69
N HIS A 267 36.28 2.41 5.90
CA HIS A 267 36.77 1.03 5.99
C HIS A 267 35.90 -0.17 5.55
N SER A 268 36.41 -0.75 4.45
CA SER A 268 36.47 -2.19 4.13
C SER A 268 35.15 -2.95 3.96
N SER A 269 34.61 -2.92 2.74
CA SER A 269 34.26 -4.14 2.01
C SER A 269 34.10 -3.83 0.52
N ARG A 270 35.01 -4.35 -0.30
CA ARG A 270 34.90 -4.33 -1.77
C ARG A 270 33.71 -5.19 -2.19
N ARG A 271 32.72 -4.59 -2.85
CA ARG A 271 31.88 -5.28 -3.84
C ARG A 271 31.75 -4.39 -5.07
N THR A 272 32.37 -4.85 -6.16
CA THR A 272 32.22 -4.36 -7.52
C THR A 272 30.78 -4.60 -7.98
N LEU A 273 30.03 -3.52 -8.23
CA LEU A 273 28.75 -3.56 -8.93
C LEU A 273 28.88 -2.70 -10.20
N SER A 274 28.84 -3.36 -11.35
CA SER A 274 28.72 -2.74 -12.66
C SER A 274 27.26 -2.35 -12.90
N SER A 275 26.91 -1.07 -12.77
CA SER A 275 25.62 -0.58 -13.25
C SER A 275 25.73 0.85 -13.77
N HIS A 276 25.32 1.05 -15.02
CA HIS A 276 25.13 2.35 -15.65
C HIS A 276 24.13 3.17 -14.83
N LEU A 277 24.57 4.22 -14.14
CA LEU A 277 23.72 5.12 -13.38
C LEU A 277 22.85 5.94 -14.36
N GLN A 278 21.53 5.91 -14.17
CA GLN A 278 20.61 6.81 -14.89
C GLN A 278 20.43 8.08 -14.07
N CYS A 279 20.51 9.24 -14.73
CA CYS A 279 20.34 10.56 -14.11
C CYS A 279 19.17 11.31 -14.75
N TRP A 280 18.29 11.87 -13.92
CA TRP A 280 17.28 12.85 -14.33
C TRP A 280 17.69 14.24 -13.86
N TYR A 281 17.51 15.25 -14.70
CA TYR A 281 17.90 16.64 -14.41
C TYR A 281 16.68 17.55 -14.48
N LEU A 282 16.59 18.48 -13.52
CA LEU A 282 15.51 19.44 -13.39
C LEU A 282 16.08 20.82 -13.04
N PHE A 283 15.65 21.87 -13.73
CA PHE A 283 15.91 23.24 -13.29
C PHE A 283 14.93 23.61 -12.17
N ASP A 284 15.40 24.30 -11.12
CA ASP A 284 14.50 24.85 -10.10
C ASP A 284 13.79 26.09 -10.69
N PRO A 285 12.45 26.05 -10.87
CA PRO A 285 11.72 27.15 -11.51
C PRO A 285 11.79 28.45 -10.70
N ARG A 286 11.99 28.42 -9.37
CA ARG A 286 12.12 29.63 -8.53
C ARG A 286 13.38 30.43 -8.83
N TYR A 287 14.47 29.71 -9.12
CA TYR A 287 15.78 30.30 -9.31
C TYR A 287 16.23 30.30 -10.78
N GLY A 288 15.35 29.86 -11.69
CA GLY A 288 15.60 29.81 -13.13
C GLY A 288 16.74 28.84 -13.48
N HIS A 289 17.68 29.30 -14.30
CA HIS A 289 18.84 28.51 -14.73
C HIS A 289 19.96 28.41 -13.68
N LYS A 290 19.76 28.90 -12.45
CA LYS A 290 20.79 28.96 -11.40
C LYS A 290 20.94 27.69 -10.57
N TYR A 291 19.92 26.83 -10.52
CA TYR A 291 20.00 25.57 -9.78
C TYR A 291 19.51 24.40 -10.62
N LEU A 292 20.25 23.30 -10.55
CA LEU A 292 19.98 22.06 -11.27
C LEU A 292 19.92 20.92 -10.26
N THR A 293 18.85 20.14 -10.25
CA THR A 293 18.75 18.94 -9.40
C THR A 293 18.95 17.68 -10.23
N SER A 294 19.86 16.82 -9.79
CA SER A 294 20.11 15.49 -10.37
C SER A 294 19.58 14.40 -9.44
N CYS A 295 18.74 13.50 -9.98
CA CYS A 295 18.28 12.30 -9.28
C CYS A 295 18.94 11.07 -9.91
N LEU A 296 19.52 10.20 -9.08
CA LEU A 296 20.28 9.02 -9.47
C LEU A 296 19.50 7.72 -9.22
N GLU A 297 19.73 6.70 -10.05
CA GLU A 297 19.06 5.39 -9.92
C GLU A 297 19.34 4.69 -8.58
N ASP A 298 20.39 5.06 -7.84
CA ASP A 298 20.73 4.47 -6.54
C ASP A 298 19.99 5.08 -5.33
N GLY A 299 19.06 6.02 -5.59
CA GLY A 299 18.32 6.69 -4.54
C GLY A 299 18.92 8.03 -4.07
N THR A 300 20.03 8.46 -4.69
CA THR A 300 20.66 9.74 -4.36
C THR A 300 19.98 10.89 -5.10
N ILE A 301 19.67 11.96 -4.38
CA ILE A 301 19.18 13.24 -4.94
C ILE A 301 20.19 14.31 -4.59
N GLN A 302 20.64 15.08 -5.58
CA GLN A 302 21.64 16.14 -5.43
C GLN A 302 21.17 17.42 -6.11
N THR A 303 21.36 18.55 -5.45
CA THR A 303 21.06 19.88 -6.02
C THR A 303 22.36 20.64 -6.21
N TRP A 304 22.53 21.23 -7.39
CA TRP A 304 23.74 21.91 -7.85
C TRP A 304 23.44 23.39 -8.10
N SER A 305 24.28 24.27 -7.59
CA SER A 305 24.29 25.69 -7.94
C SER A 305 25.11 25.91 -9.20
N LEU A 306 24.54 26.64 -10.16
CA LEU A 306 25.13 27.05 -11.43
C LEU A 306 25.45 28.54 -11.34
N THR A 307 26.48 28.92 -10.57
CA THR A 307 26.95 30.30 -10.50
C THR A 307 28.03 30.55 -11.56
N ALA A 308 27.94 31.70 -12.23
CA ALA A 308 29.01 32.19 -13.09
C ALA A 308 29.87 33.14 -12.25
N ASP A 309 31.06 32.69 -11.86
CA ASP A 309 32.03 33.59 -11.20
C ASP A 309 32.83 34.40 -12.24
N GLU A 310 32.95 33.91 -13.50
CA GLU A 310 33.60 34.61 -14.62
C GLU A 310 32.92 34.32 -15.98
N PRO A 311 33.06 35.21 -17.00
CA PRO A 311 32.47 34.97 -18.32
C PRO A 311 33.16 33.79 -19.02
N GLY A 312 32.55 32.60 -18.94
CA GLY A 312 32.95 31.41 -19.71
C GLY A 312 33.15 30.13 -18.91
N LEU A 313 33.07 30.17 -17.58
CA LEU A 313 33.17 28.98 -16.72
C LEU A 313 31.97 28.92 -15.76
N THR A 314 31.03 28.01 -16.05
CA THR A 314 29.95 27.67 -15.10
C THR A 314 30.55 26.90 -13.93
N CYS A 315 30.56 27.49 -12.74
CA CYS A 315 30.91 26.80 -11.51
C CYS A 315 29.71 25.96 -11.07
N ILE A 316 29.91 24.66 -10.87
CA ILE A 316 28.87 23.73 -10.40
C ILE A 316 29.23 23.33 -8.97
N GLN A 317 28.55 23.90 -7.97
CA GLN A 317 28.74 23.54 -6.56
C GLN A 317 27.57 22.73 -6.03
N LEU A 318 27.85 21.64 -5.30
CA LEU A 318 26.82 20.85 -4.62
C LEU A 318 26.23 21.66 -3.46
N ALA A 319 24.92 21.93 -3.53
CA ALA A 319 24.18 22.63 -2.49
C ALA A 319 23.65 21.66 -1.44
N TYR A 320 22.98 20.58 -1.86
CA TYR A 320 22.35 19.61 -0.98
C TYR A 320 22.42 18.19 -1.56
N ALA A 321 22.51 17.18 -0.69
CA ALA A 321 22.47 15.77 -1.07
C ALA A 321 21.64 14.95 -0.08
N LEU A 322 20.73 14.14 -0.60
CA LEU A 322 19.91 13.20 0.18
C LEU A 322 20.12 11.78 -0.35
N GLN A 323 20.57 10.87 0.51
CA GLN A 323 20.48 9.44 0.25
C GLN A 323 19.15 8.93 0.78
N THR A 324 18.30 8.49 -0.12
CA THR A 324 17.02 7.93 0.30
C THR A 324 17.15 6.45 0.72
N PRO A 325 16.39 5.98 1.73
CA PRO A 325 16.34 4.55 2.10
C PRO A 325 15.49 3.70 1.11
N TRP A 326 14.98 4.32 0.04
CA TRP A 326 14.00 3.73 -0.87
C TRP A 326 14.68 3.12 -2.10
N GLN A 327 13.95 2.25 -2.80
CA GLN A 327 14.46 1.63 -4.03
C GLN A 327 14.68 2.67 -5.13
N LYS A 328 15.19 2.18 -6.27
CA LYS A 328 15.66 2.96 -7.40
C LYS A 328 14.74 4.12 -7.79
N ILE A 329 15.28 5.34 -7.83
CA ILE A 329 14.56 6.50 -8.37
C ILE A 329 14.37 6.28 -9.89
N ARG A 330 13.19 6.64 -10.38
CA ARG A 330 12.77 6.45 -11.77
C ARG A 330 12.32 7.74 -12.44
N SER A 331 11.96 8.76 -11.68
CA SER A 331 11.58 10.08 -12.17
C SER A 331 11.58 11.11 -11.06
N ALA A 332 11.64 12.39 -11.43
CA ALA A 332 11.43 13.50 -10.52
C ALA A 332 10.84 14.71 -11.27
N ALA A 333 10.16 15.60 -10.56
CA ALA A 333 9.70 16.90 -11.06
C ALA A 333 9.53 17.93 -9.94
N PHE A 334 9.83 19.20 -10.23
CA PHE A 334 9.50 20.32 -9.33
C PHE A 334 8.05 20.76 -9.51
N SER A 335 7.43 21.20 -8.42
CA SER A 335 6.21 22.01 -8.49
C SER A 335 6.49 23.33 -9.21
N PRO A 336 5.51 23.93 -9.89
CA PRO A 336 5.60 25.25 -10.49
C PRO A 336 6.16 26.34 -9.59
N ASP A 337 5.70 26.39 -8.34
CA ASP A 337 6.21 27.32 -7.33
C ASP A 337 7.63 26.99 -6.87
N GLY A 338 8.20 25.87 -7.33
CA GLY A 338 9.49 25.28 -6.99
C GLY A 338 9.67 24.89 -5.54
N THR A 339 8.66 25.00 -4.68
CA THR A 339 8.78 24.70 -3.25
C THR A 339 8.87 23.20 -2.97
N MET A 340 8.37 22.36 -3.88
CA MET A 340 8.28 20.92 -3.71
C MET A 340 8.96 20.16 -4.86
N LEU A 341 9.62 19.06 -4.52
CA LEU A 341 10.20 18.10 -5.45
C LEU A 341 9.47 16.76 -5.32
N ALA A 342 8.72 16.35 -6.34
CA ALA A 342 8.12 15.02 -6.42
C ALA A 342 9.11 14.02 -7.02
N VAL A 343 9.30 12.86 -6.38
CA VAL A 343 10.24 11.81 -6.81
C VAL A 343 9.52 10.47 -6.93
N GLY A 344 9.47 9.92 -8.13
CA GLY A 344 8.91 8.60 -8.42
C GLY A 344 9.94 7.50 -8.28
N THR A 345 9.53 6.39 -7.66
CA THR A 345 10.40 5.27 -7.29
C THR A 345 9.95 3.95 -7.93
N SER A 346 10.84 2.94 -7.93
CA SER A 346 10.55 1.60 -8.43
C SER A 346 9.69 0.73 -7.52
N ASP A 347 9.27 1.21 -6.34
CA ASP A 347 8.34 0.51 -5.44
C ASP A 347 6.92 1.12 -5.49
N SER A 348 6.59 1.76 -6.62
CA SER A 348 5.30 2.39 -6.87
C SER A 348 4.96 3.51 -5.86
N LYS A 349 5.95 4.24 -5.35
CA LYS A 349 5.73 5.41 -4.48
C LYS A 349 6.17 6.71 -5.15
N VAL A 350 5.46 7.78 -4.82
CA VAL A 350 5.93 9.15 -5.04
C VAL A 350 6.27 9.77 -3.70
N LEU A 351 7.47 10.32 -3.60
CA LEU A 351 7.93 11.09 -2.45
C LEU A 351 7.75 12.56 -2.78
N ALA A 352 7.04 13.30 -1.94
CA ALA A 352 7.01 14.75 -1.99
C ALA A 352 8.06 15.27 -1.01
N LEU A 353 9.09 15.93 -1.52
CA LEU A 353 10.18 16.50 -0.74
C LEU A 353 10.07 18.03 -0.76
N ASN A 354 10.51 18.67 0.32
CA ASN A 354 10.78 20.10 0.29
C ASN A 354 12.01 20.34 -0.59
N SER A 355 11.90 21.24 -1.55
CA SER A 355 12.96 21.56 -2.52
C SER A 355 14.25 22.12 -1.90
N GLU A 356 14.15 22.86 -0.79
CA GLU A 356 15.29 23.53 -0.14
C GLU A 356 16.00 22.60 0.83
N SER A 357 15.24 21.91 1.68
CA SER A 357 15.80 21.05 2.73
C SER A 357 15.92 19.58 2.32
N LEU A 358 15.31 19.17 1.20
CA LEU A 358 15.09 17.79 0.81
C LEU A 358 14.37 16.95 1.87
N SER A 359 13.70 17.57 2.86
CA SER A 359 12.93 16.86 3.87
C SER A 359 11.65 16.27 3.28
N VAL A 360 11.27 15.06 3.69
CA VAL A 360 10.05 14.41 3.21
C VAL A 360 8.82 15.12 3.77
N LEU A 361 8.01 15.72 2.91
CA LEU A 361 6.73 16.32 3.26
C LEU A 361 5.66 15.24 3.43
N PHE A 362 5.55 14.32 2.46
CA PHE A 362 4.64 13.18 2.49
C PHE A 362 5.01 12.15 1.42
N VAL A 363 4.42 10.96 1.53
CA VAL A 363 4.58 9.86 0.58
C VAL A 363 3.23 9.45 0.03
N LEU A 364 3.10 9.47 -1.31
CA LEU A 364 1.95 8.92 -2.01
C LEU A 364 2.29 7.50 -2.46
N ASN A 365 1.36 6.58 -2.27
CA ASN A 365 1.54 5.20 -2.69
C ASN A 365 0.67 4.94 -3.92
N ALA A 366 1.28 4.79 -5.09
CA ALA A 366 0.58 4.47 -6.32
C ALA A 366 -0.04 3.07 -6.29
N HIS A 367 0.30 2.19 -5.33
CA HIS A 367 -0.57 1.03 -5.11
C HIS A 367 -1.94 1.46 -4.56
N LEU A 368 -2.04 2.44 -3.67
CA LEU A 368 -3.30 2.79 -3.00
C LEU A 368 -4.22 3.60 -3.94
N GLN A 369 -5.18 2.91 -4.57
CA GLN A 369 -6.40 3.56 -5.07
C GLN A 369 -7.13 4.23 -3.89
N PRO A 370 -7.83 5.36 -4.09
CA PRO A 370 -8.61 6.03 -3.03
C PRO A 370 -9.72 5.14 -2.44
N ASP A 371 -10.10 4.06 -3.14
CA ASP A 371 -10.99 3.00 -2.65
C ASP A 371 -10.24 1.83 -1.99
N GLY A 372 -9.00 2.04 -1.56
CA GLY A 372 -7.93 1.04 -1.32
C GLY A 372 -8.13 -0.03 -0.25
N LEU A 373 -9.35 -0.24 0.26
CA LEU A 373 -9.71 -1.49 0.93
C LEU A 373 -10.60 -2.42 0.08
N ARG A 374 -11.20 -1.91 -1.01
CA ARG A 374 -12.33 -2.59 -1.68
C ARG A 374 -11.97 -3.26 -3.01
N THR A 375 -10.88 -2.89 -3.67
CA THR A 375 -10.52 -3.42 -5.01
C THR A 375 -9.42 -4.48 -5.03
N TRP A 376 -8.81 -4.82 -3.89
CA TRP A 376 -7.72 -5.82 -3.79
C TRP A 376 -8.17 -7.28 -3.76
N LEU A 377 -9.47 -7.50 -3.88
CA LEU A 377 -10.10 -8.79 -3.65
C LEU A 377 -10.67 -9.23 -4.99
N ASN A 378 -10.42 -10.49 -5.39
CA ASN A 378 -11.07 -11.15 -6.54
C ASN A 378 -12.57 -11.41 -6.26
N VAL A 379 -13.24 -10.43 -5.65
CA VAL A 379 -14.59 -10.37 -5.16
C VAL A 379 -15.11 -9.06 -5.73
N SER A 380 -16.11 -9.10 -6.62
CA SER A 380 -16.62 -7.88 -7.24
C SER A 380 -17.11 -6.91 -6.16
N ASP A 381 -16.99 -5.60 -6.39
CA ASP A 381 -17.44 -4.56 -5.45
C ASP A 381 -18.93 -4.77 -5.06
N GLU A 382 -19.73 -5.32 -5.99
CA GLU A 382 -21.12 -5.76 -5.72
C GLU A 382 -21.25 -6.86 -4.66
N GLN A 383 -20.29 -7.80 -4.57
CA GLN A 383 -20.33 -8.89 -3.59
C GLN A 383 -20.05 -8.41 -2.16
N LEU A 384 -19.38 -7.27 -1.98
CA LEU A 384 -19.06 -6.67 -0.67
C LEU A 384 -20.00 -5.55 -0.27
N LYS A 385 -20.59 -4.82 -1.23
CA LYS A 385 -21.38 -3.59 -0.99
C LYS A 385 -22.55 -3.76 -0.01
N ASN A 386 -23.05 -4.99 0.12
CA ASN A 386 -24.17 -5.33 1.01
C ASN A 386 -23.77 -6.25 2.17
N ARG A 387 -22.50 -6.32 2.56
CA ARG A 387 -22.02 -7.19 3.64
C ARG A 387 -21.40 -6.39 4.77
N MET A 388 -21.70 -6.79 6.00
CA MET A 388 -20.98 -6.31 7.18
C MET A 388 -19.51 -6.76 7.12
N LEU A 389 -18.58 -5.82 7.34
CA LEU A 389 -17.16 -6.15 7.40
C LEU A 389 -16.75 -6.37 8.85
N MET A 390 -16.21 -7.56 9.14
CA MET A 390 -15.66 -7.90 10.44
C MET A 390 -14.16 -8.16 10.36
N ALA A 391 -13.35 -7.38 11.08
CA ALA A 391 -11.93 -7.58 11.18
C ALA A 391 -11.57 -8.64 12.22
N VAL A 392 -10.62 -9.51 11.86
CA VAL A 392 -10.03 -10.51 12.75
C VAL A 392 -8.52 -10.46 12.64
N PRO A 393 -7.76 -10.81 13.70
CA PRO A 393 -6.32 -10.91 13.62
C PRO A 393 -5.92 -11.85 12.48
N LYS A 394 -4.90 -11.49 11.69
CA LYS A 394 -4.43 -12.34 10.58
C LYS A 394 -3.47 -13.45 11.01
N LYS A 395 -2.80 -13.24 12.15
CA LYS A 395 -1.80 -14.14 12.77
C LYS A 395 -1.57 -13.72 14.23
N GLY A 396 -0.78 -14.51 14.95
CA GLY A 396 -0.35 -14.21 16.32
C GLY A 396 -1.26 -14.84 17.37
N ARG A 397 -1.00 -14.53 18.64
CA ARG A 397 -1.58 -15.25 19.80
C ARG A 397 -3.12 -15.27 19.85
N LEU A 398 -3.77 -14.24 19.31
CA LEU A 398 -5.24 -14.15 19.35
C LEU A 398 -5.90 -14.94 18.21
N TYR A 399 -5.15 -15.33 17.17
CA TYR A 399 -5.70 -15.83 15.92
C TYR A 399 -6.55 -17.09 16.11
N ASP A 400 -5.97 -18.15 16.67
CA ASP A 400 -6.63 -19.46 16.75
C ASP A 400 -7.87 -19.41 17.64
N GLN A 401 -7.78 -18.68 18.76
CA GLN A 401 -8.91 -18.47 19.68
C GLN A 401 -10.03 -17.65 19.01
N CYS A 402 -9.69 -16.63 18.20
CA CYS A 402 -10.69 -15.88 17.43
C CYS A 402 -11.39 -16.76 16.39
N ILE A 403 -10.64 -17.61 15.66
CA ILE A 403 -11.23 -18.50 14.66
C ILE A 403 -12.12 -19.55 15.32
N ALA A 404 -11.67 -20.16 16.42
CA ALA A 404 -12.47 -21.11 17.18
C ALA A 404 -13.76 -20.48 17.71
N LEU A 405 -13.70 -19.26 18.24
CA LEU A 405 -14.87 -18.51 18.69
C LEU A 405 -15.87 -18.27 17.55
N LEU A 406 -15.38 -17.83 16.39
CA LEU A 406 -16.22 -17.57 15.21
C LEU A 406 -16.86 -18.84 14.66
N ASP A 407 -16.13 -19.96 14.67
CA ASP A 407 -16.66 -21.24 14.24
C ASP A 407 -17.82 -21.70 15.15
N ARG A 408 -17.64 -21.59 16.48
CA ARG A 408 -18.69 -21.85 17.48
C ARG A 408 -19.87 -20.87 17.38
N ALA A 409 -19.63 -19.65 16.90
CA ALA A 409 -20.68 -18.67 16.59
C ALA A 409 -21.44 -18.98 15.28
N GLY A 410 -21.09 -20.08 14.61
CA GLY A 410 -21.69 -20.47 13.35
C GLY A 410 -21.31 -19.56 12.20
N VAL A 411 -20.18 -18.86 12.29
CA VAL A 411 -19.63 -18.03 11.20
C VAL A 411 -18.82 -18.94 10.28
N LYS A 412 -19.50 -19.51 9.28
CA LYS A 412 -18.87 -20.36 8.27
C LYS A 412 -18.44 -19.49 7.10
N TYR A 413 -17.18 -19.64 6.69
CA TYR A 413 -16.58 -18.84 5.64
C TYR A 413 -15.65 -19.69 4.76
N ARG A 414 -15.37 -19.20 3.55
CA ARG A 414 -14.39 -19.81 2.65
C ARG A 414 -13.24 -18.83 2.42
N LYS A 415 -12.08 -19.13 2.98
CA LYS A 415 -10.85 -18.35 2.78
C LYS A 415 -10.03 -18.94 1.63
N LYS A 416 -9.63 -18.10 0.67
CA LYS A 416 -8.66 -18.48 -0.37
C LYS A 416 -7.25 -18.22 0.18
N ALA A 417 -6.30 -19.13 -0.07
CA ALA A 417 -4.97 -19.15 0.57
C ALA A 417 -4.11 -17.87 0.41
N ARG A 418 -4.44 -16.98 -0.53
CA ARG A 418 -3.69 -15.72 -0.80
C ARG A 418 -4.51 -14.45 -0.56
N LEU A 419 -5.70 -14.58 0.02
CA LEU A 419 -6.58 -13.44 0.29
C LEU A 419 -6.77 -13.26 1.80
N ASP A 420 -6.58 -12.01 2.24
CA ASP A 420 -6.90 -11.55 3.59
C ASP A 420 -8.39 -11.17 3.73
N LEU A 421 -9.24 -11.77 2.90
CA LEU A 421 -10.69 -11.67 2.97
C LEU A 421 -11.31 -13.06 2.80
N ALA A 422 -12.34 -13.33 3.60
CA ALA A 422 -13.21 -14.46 3.40
C ALA A 422 -14.68 -14.04 3.43
N LEU A 423 -15.42 -14.45 2.39
CA LEU A 423 -16.87 -14.28 2.38
C LEU A 423 -17.51 -15.33 3.29
N CYS A 424 -18.43 -14.88 4.14
CA CYS A 424 -19.21 -15.79 4.97
C CYS A 424 -20.40 -16.33 4.18
N THR A 425 -20.64 -17.63 4.34
CA THR A 425 -21.77 -18.34 3.73
C THR A 425 -22.97 -18.42 4.65
N SER A 426 -22.77 -18.33 5.98
CA SER A 426 -23.83 -18.43 6.97
C SER A 426 -24.48 -17.09 7.35
N LEU A 427 -23.80 -15.97 7.09
CA LEU A 427 -24.25 -14.62 7.44
C LEU A 427 -23.88 -13.64 6.32
N ASN A 428 -24.65 -12.55 6.21
CA ASN A 428 -24.39 -11.48 5.25
C ASN A 428 -23.23 -10.58 5.69
N MET A 429 -22.05 -11.19 5.80
CA MET A 429 -20.83 -10.57 6.29
C MET A 429 -19.60 -11.09 5.54
N ALA A 430 -18.47 -10.41 5.70
CA ALA A 430 -17.16 -10.85 5.26
C ALA A 430 -16.14 -10.65 6.38
N LEU A 431 -15.23 -11.61 6.52
CA LEU A 431 -14.10 -11.52 7.44
C LEU A 431 -12.91 -10.88 6.73
N VAL A 432 -12.33 -9.85 7.34
CA VAL A 432 -11.11 -9.17 6.90
C VAL A 432 -9.99 -9.52 7.87
N PHE A 433 -8.94 -10.17 7.38
CA PHE A 433 -7.79 -10.60 8.19
C PHE A 433 -6.76 -9.49 8.24
N LEU A 434 -6.56 -8.86 9.39
CA LEU A 434 -5.67 -7.69 9.54
C LEU A 434 -4.64 -7.91 10.65
N PRO A 435 -3.50 -7.18 10.63
CA PRO A 435 -2.67 -7.06 11.82
C PRO A 435 -3.51 -6.56 13.00
N ALA A 436 -3.37 -7.18 14.17
CA ALA A 436 -4.19 -6.83 15.34
C ALA A 436 -4.05 -5.35 15.73
N SER A 437 -2.84 -4.78 15.57
CA SER A 437 -2.50 -3.37 15.77
C SER A 437 -3.37 -2.41 14.98
N ASP A 438 -3.85 -2.83 13.80
CA ASP A 438 -4.51 -1.93 12.86
C ASP A 438 -6.04 -2.02 12.99
N ILE A 439 -6.57 -3.09 13.60
CA ILE A 439 -8.01 -3.36 13.68
C ILE A 439 -8.75 -2.22 14.36
N ALA A 440 -8.27 -1.72 15.50
CA ALA A 440 -8.91 -0.63 16.22
C ALA A 440 -8.99 0.65 15.37
N LEU A 441 -7.92 0.95 14.63
CA LEU A 441 -7.88 2.10 13.72
C LEU A 441 -8.92 1.96 12.61
N TYR A 442 -8.96 0.83 11.90
CA TYR A 442 -9.91 0.62 10.80
C TYR A 442 -11.37 0.61 11.26
N VAL A 443 -11.65 0.04 12.43
CA VAL A 443 -12.98 0.09 13.04
C VAL A 443 -13.33 1.53 13.42
N SER A 444 -12.44 2.29 14.06
CA SER A 444 -12.71 3.69 14.44
C SER A 444 -12.97 4.61 13.23
N GLN A 445 -12.30 4.37 12.10
CA GLN A 445 -12.48 5.11 10.84
C GLN A 445 -13.77 4.74 10.07
N GLY A 446 -14.54 3.75 10.53
CA GLY A 446 -15.76 3.30 9.85
C GLY A 446 -15.52 2.56 8.53
N ARG A 447 -14.27 2.17 8.26
CA ARG A 447 -13.93 1.32 7.11
C ARG A 447 -14.30 -0.15 7.35
N ILE A 448 -14.42 -0.53 8.63
CA ILE A 448 -14.82 -1.85 9.10
C ILE A 448 -15.88 -1.65 10.18
N ASP A 449 -16.95 -2.45 10.15
CA ASP A 449 -18.09 -2.28 11.06
C ASP A 449 -17.80 -2.84 12.45
N MET A 450 -17.09 -3.97 12.54
CA MET A 450 -16.79 -4.71 13.78
C MET A 450 -15.40 -5.35 13.73
N GLY A 451 -14.77 -5.62 14.86
CA GLY A 451 -13.56 -6.44 14.88
C GLY A 451 -13.19 -7.00 16.24
N ILE A 452 -12.25 -7.95 16.25
CA ILE A 452 -11.66 -8.51 17.47
C ILE A 452 -10.20 -8.07 17.56
N THR A 453 -9.83 -7.43 18.67
CA THR A 453 -8.42 -7.05 18.96
C THR A 453 -8.19 -6.97 20.47
N GLY A 454 -6.98 -6.61 20.91
CA GLY A 454 -6.67 -6.39 22.33
C GLY A 454 -7.13 -5.02 22.83
N ARG A 455 -7.57 -4.94 24.09
CA ARG A 455 -7.97 -3.66 24.72
C ARG A 455 -6.82 -2.65 24.78
N ASP A 456 -5.59 -3.12 24.92
CA ASP A 456 -4.35 -2.36 24.80
C ASP A 456 -4.25 -1.65 23.44
N VAL A 457 -4.57 -2.34 22.34
CA VAL A 457 -4.57 -1.76 20.99
C VAL A 457 -5.69 -0.73 20.84
N VAL A 458 -6.87 -0.99 21.43
CA VAL A 458 -7.97 -0.02 21.46
C VAL A 458 -7.54 1.27 22.16
N ALA A 459 -6.94 1.15 23.35
CA ALA A 459 -6.44 2.27 24.13
C ALA A 459 -5.35 3.06 23.38
N GLU A 460 -4.44 2.36 22.67
CA GLU A 460 -3.36 2.99 21.90
C GLU A 460 -3.84 3.74 20.66
N SER A 461 -4.88 3.23 19.99
CA SER A 461 -5.41 3.83 18.77
C SER A 461 -5.98 5.25 18.98
N GLY A 462 -6.43 5.56 20.20
CA GLY A 462 -7.14 6.81 20.53
C GLY A 462 -8.47 7.02 19.79
N GLY A 463 -8.87 6.07 18.94
CA GLY A 463 -10.07 6.14 18.11
C GLY A 463 -11.34 5.86 18.90
N LYS A 464 -12.47 6.46 18.49
CA LYS A 464 -13.78 6.19 19.11
C LYS A 464 -14.35 4.88 18.56
N VAL A 465 -14.44 3.88 19.43
CA VAL A 465 -15.10 2.59 19.16
C VAL A 465 -16.02 2.23 20.33
N HIS A 466 -17.01 1.37 20.09
CA HIS A 466 -17.78 0.73 21.16
C HIS A 466 -17.13 -0.62 21.50
N GLU A 467 -16.67 -0.80 22.73
CA GLU A 467 -16.32 -2.11 23.28
C GLU A 467 -17.61 -2.84 23.64
N LEU A 468 -17.94 -3.88 22.87
CA LEU A 468 -19.21 -4.61 23.00
C LEU A 468 -19.10 -5.75 24.02
N LEU A 469 -18.02 -6.53 23.97
CA LEU A 469 -17.83 -7.71 24.82
C LEU A 469 -16.36 -7.92 25.20
N ASN A 470 -16.15 -8.42 26.41
CA ASN A 470 -14.89 -8.99 26.86
C ASN A 470 -14.86 -10.47 26.53
N LEU A 471 -13.90 -10.92 25.71
CA LEU A 471 -13.91 -12.29 25.18
C LEU A 471 -13.30 -13.32 26.14
N GLY A 472 -12.67 -12.88 27.23
CA GLY A 472 -12.18 -13.77 28.29
C GLY A 472 -10.88 -14.50 27.97
N PHE A 473 -10.23 -14.19 26.84
CA PHE A 473 -8.97 -14.80 26.41
C PHE A 473 -7.93 -13.74 26.00
N GLY A 474 -6.67 -14.16 25.80
CA GLY A 474 -5.57 -13.26 25.48
C GLY A 474 -5.24 -12.28 26.62
N LYS A 475 -5.41 -12.73 27.88
CA LYS A 475 -5.23 -11.92 29.08
C LYS A 475 -3.75 -11.62 29.30
N CYS A 476 -3.41 -10.33 29.35
CA CYS A 476 -2.06 -9.85 29.63
C CYS A 476 -2.10 -8.57 30.46
N ARG A 477 -0.92 -8.08 30.82
CA ARG A 477 -0.73 -6.82 31.51
C ARG A 477 0.22 -5.97 30.68
N LEU A 478 -0.17 -4.74 30.36
CA LEU A 478 0.75 -3.76 29.81
C LEU A 478 1.51 -3.14 30.97
N ALA A 479 2.83 -3.26 30.98
CA ALA A 479 3.64 -2.90 32.13
C ALA A 479 4.92 -2.18 31.73
N VAL A 480 5.38 -1.29 32.62
CA VAL A 480 6.73 -0.74 32.58
C VAL A 480 7.70 -1.81 33.09
N GLN A 481 8.77 -2.04 32.33
CA GLN A 481 9.81 -2.99 32.68
C GLN A 481 11.18 -2.28 32.62
N ALA A 482 12.06 -2.56 33.59
CA ALA A 482 13.41 -1.99 33.63
C ALA A 482 14.43 -3.09 33.99
N PRO A 483 15.73 -2.90 33.67
CA PRO A 483 16.76 -3.85 34.08
C PRO A 483 16.80 -4.02 35.60
N VAL A 484 16.95 -5.25 36.08
CA VAL A 484 17.08 -5.56 37.52
C VAL A 484 18.28 -4.84 38.15
N SER A 485 19.31 -4.56 37.35
CA SER A 485 20.50 -3.80 37.77
C SER A 485 20.29 -2.28 37.80
N SER A 486 19.16 -1.79 37.30
CA SER A 486 18.86 -0.36 37.25
C SER A 486 18.38 0.15 38.62
N LYS A 487 18.44 1.47 38.83
CA LYS A 487 17.87 2.12 40.02
C LYS A 487 16.38 2.48 39.84
N ILE A 488 15.72 1.94 38.81
CA ILE A 488 14.34 2.28 38.46
C ILE A 488 13.42 1.32 39.21
N SER A 489 12.75 1.82 40.24
CA SER A 489 11.89 1.03 41.12
C SER A 489 10.44 1.52 41.18
N SER A 490 10.20 2.75 40.72
CA SER A 490 8.85 3.33 40.63
C SER A 490 8.62 4.08 39.32
N ALA A 491 7.38 4.53 39.10
CA ALA A 491 7.01 5.30 37.92
C ALA A 491 7.65 6.70 37.90
N GLU A 492 7.94 7.26 39.06
CA GLU A 492 8.63 8.55 39.24
C GLU A 492 10.10 8.48 38.79
N ASP A 493 10.75 7.32 38.95
CA ASP A 493 12.14 7.10 38.51
C ASP A 493 12.31 7.14 36.97
N LEU A 494 11.20 7.13 36.23
CA LEU A 494 11.16 7.19 34.76
C LEU A 494 11.30 8.61 34.23
N VAL A 495 11.11 9.64 35.07
CA VAL A 495 11.16 11.04 34.64
C VAL A 495 12.55 11.36 34.07
N GLY A 496 12.59 11.86 32.83
CA GLY A 496 13.82 12.19 32.11
C GLY A 496 14.58 10.98 31.53
N LYS A 497 13.98 9.78 31.57
CA LYS A 497 14.57 8.55 30.98
C LYS A 497 14.15 8.34 29.53
N ARG A 498 14.78 7.36 28.89
CA ARG A 498 14.43 6.89 27.53
C ARG A 498 13.60 5.63 27.64
N ILE A 499 12.39 5.67 27.11
CA ILE A 499 11.45 4.56 27.08
C ILE A 499 11.22 4.13 25.64
N VAL A 500 11.30 2.82 25.40
CA VAL A 500 10.95 2.22 24.10
C VAL A 500 9.69 1.38 24.25
N THR A 501 8.76 1.53 23.31
CA THR A 501 7.46 0.84 23.36
C THR A 501 6.78 0.79 22.00
N SER A 502 5.91 -0.20 21.78
CA SER A 502 4.92 -0.19 20.70
C SER A 502 3.63 0.56 21.04
N PHE A 503 3.49 1.05 22.28
CA PHE A 503 2.30 1.72 22.83
C PHE A 503 2.59 3.16 23.31
N PRO A 504 3.09 4.05 22.44
CA PRO A 504 3.53 5.38 22.84
C PRO A 504 2.41 6.26 23.40
N ASN A 505 1.17 6.15 22.90
CA ASN A 505 0.06 6.99 23.37
C ASN A 505 -0.38 6.59 24.79
N VAL A 506 -0.54 5.29 25.03
CA VAL A 506 -0.89 4.78 26.37
C VAL A 506 0.23 5.10 27.36
N THR A 507 1.49 4.92 26.96
CA THR A 507 2.65 5.24 27.80
C THR A 507 2.72 6.73 28.15
N ARG A 508 2.54 7.62 27.17
CA ARG A 508 2.55 9.07 27.42
C ARG A 508 1.40 9.48 28.36
N LYS A 509 0.21 8.89 28.18
CA LYS A 509 -0.92 9.11 29.09
C LYS A 509 -0.62 8.65 30.51
N TYR A 510 -0.04 7.47 30.67
CA TYR A 510 0.37 6.94 31.98
C TYR A 510 1.40 7.85 32.69
N LEU A 511 2.38 8.37 31.96
CA LEU A 511 3.45 9.21 32.53
C LEU A 511 3.04 10.67 32.80
N SER A 512 1.96 11.16 32.18
CA SER A 512 1.52 12.56 32.34
C SER A 512 1.28 13.02 33.78
N GLN A 513 0.99 12.09 34.69
CA GLN A 513 0.81 12.37 36.12
C GLN A 513 2.14 12.50 36.89
N TYR A 514 3.24 11.98 36.34
CA TYR A 514 4.56 11.96 36.97
C TYR A 514 5.56 12.91 36.29
N ASP A 515 5.43 13.12 34.98
CA ASP A 515 6.30 13.96 34.14
C ASP A 515 5.50 15.08 33.45
N PRO A 516 4.99 16.07 34.20
CA PRO A 516 4.19 17.16 33.64
C PRO A 516 4.99 18.04 32.66
N ASN A 517 6.32 18.00 32.72
CA ASN A 517 7.22 18.77 31.87
C ASN A 517 7.65 18.00 30.60
N ASN A 518 7.18 16.77 30.39
CA ASN A 518 7.54 15.90 29.25
C ASN A 518 9.06 15.78 29.03
N THR A 519 9.82 15.59 30.10
CA THR A 519 11.28 15.41 30.05
C THR A 519 11.68 14.01 29.56
N THR A 520 10.79 13.03 29.69
CA THR A 520 10.99 11.63 29.31
C THR A 520 10.87 11.46 27.79
N THR A 521 11.82 10.73 27.19
CA THR A 521 11.82 10.45 25.75
C THR A 521 11.14 9.11 25.47
N ILE A 522 10.05 9.11 24.70
CA ILE A 522 9.30 7.89 24.33
C ILE A 522 9.48 7.61 22.85
N ASN A 523 10.12 6.49 22.51
CA ASN A 523 10.41 6.09 21.14
C ASN A 523 9.60 4.85 20.74
N TYR A 524 8.98 4.91 19.56
CA TYR A 524 8.22 3.80 19.01
C TYR A 524 9.13 2.72 18.42
N VAL A 525 8.88 1.46 18.78
CA VAL A 525 9.49 0.28 18.15
C VAL A 525 8.41 -0.78 17.91
N SER A 526 8.39 -1.38 16.72
CA SER A 526 7.33 -2.29 16.27
C SER A 526 7.49 -3.75 16.73
N GLY A 527 8.59 -4.10 17.40
CA GLY A 527 8.79 -5.41 18.01
C GLY A 527 10.19 -5.63 18.60
N SER A 528 10.35 -6.71 19.38
CA SER A 528 11.59 -7.02 20.13
C SER A 528 12.01 -5.89 21.07
N VAL A 529 11.03 -5.33 21.79
CA VAL A 529 11.20 -4.19 22.69
C VAL A 529 12.13 -4.59 23.85
N GLU A 530 12.10 -5.85 24.26
CA GLU A 530 12.85 -6.43 25.39
C GLU A 530 14.38 -6.30 25.23
N VAL A 531 14.87 -6.21 24.00
CA VAL A 531 16.30 -6.09 23.69
C VAL A 531 16.79 -4.64 23.79
N ALA A 532 15.89 -3.65 23.77
CA ALA A 532 16.24 -2.23 23.69
C ALA A 532 17.09 -1.75 24.89
N CYS A 533 16.82 -2.26 26.09
CA CYS A 533 17.62 -1.93 27.29
C CYS A 533 19.02 -2.54 27.21
N SER A 534 19.13 -3.80 26.78
CA SER A 534 20.43 -4.48 26.63
C SER A 534 21.34 -3.82 25.58
N LEU A 535 20.75 -3.20 24.55
CA LEU A 535 21.47 -2.44 23.53
C LEU A 535 21.78 -0.98 23.93
N GLY A 536 21.36 -0.54 25.12
CA GLY A 536 21.55 0.83 25.59
C GLY A 536 20.68 1.88 24.88
N VAL A 537 19.67 1.45 24.12
CA VAL A 537 18.75 2.32 23.38
C VAL A 537 17.67 2.88 24.31
N ALA A 538 17.31 2.14 25.35
CA ALA A 538 16.32 2.52 26.35
C ALA A 538 16.85 2.32 27.77
N ASP A 539 16.34 3.09 28.72
CA ASP A 539 16.56 2.88 30.15
C ASP A 539 15.45 2.02 30.77
N ALA A 540 14.25 2.05 30.18
CA ALA A 540 13.11 1.20 30.49
C ALA A 540 12.28 0.93 29.23
N ILE A 541 11.37 -0.05 29.28
CA ILE A 541 10.44 -0.36 28.20
C ILE A 541 9.01 -0.43 28.70
N VAL A 542 8.06 -0.28 27.78
CA VAL A 542 6.66 -0.60 28.03
C VAL A 542 6.22 -1.64 27.02
N ASP A 543 5.87 -2.83 27.51
CA ASP A 543 5.43 -3.95 26.68
C ASP A 543 4.46 -4.87 27.45
N LEU A 544 3.82 -5.77 26.70
CA LEU A 544 2.87 -6.75 27.20
C LEU A 544 3.56 -7.89 27.94
N VAL A 545 3.08 -8.19 29.13
CA VAL A 545 3.53 -9.29 29.97
C VAL A 545 2.39 -10.28 30.21
N GLU A 546 2.64 -11.56 29.89
CA GLU A 546 1.75 -12.68 30.20
C GLU A 546 2.30 -13.49 31.39
N THR A 547 3.25 -14.39 31.14
CA THR A 547 3.96 -15.15 32.20
C THR A 547 5.18 -14.41 32.74
N GLY A 548 5.77 -13.52 31.94
CA GLY A 548 7.00 -12.77 32.26
C GLY A 548 8.31 -13.49 31.92
N ASP A 549 8.27 -14.64 31.24
CA ASP A 549 9.48 -15.43 30.98
C ASP A 549 10.46 -14.72 30.03
N THR A 550 9.96 -14.10 28.96
CA THR A 550 10.79 -13.32 28.01
C THR A 550 11.48 -12.15 28.69
N MET A 551 10.74 -11.38 29.48
CA MET A 551 11.25 -10.25 30.26
C MET A 551 12.38 -10.70 31.20
N ARG A 552 12.17 -11.77 31.98
CA ARG A 552 13.18 -12.30 32.90
C ARG A 552 14.42 -12.80 32.16
N ALA A 553 14.26 -13.44 31.01
CA ALA A 553 15.37 -13.89 30.17
C ALA A 553 16.22 -12.72 29.65
N CYS A 554 15.64 -11.54 29.46
CA CYS A 554 16.33 -10.30 29.10
C CYS A 554 16.86 -9.51 30.31
N GLY A 555 16.77 -10.05 31.53
CA GLY A 555 17.26 -9.38 32.75
C GLY A 555 16.41 -8.19 33.18
N LEU A 556 15.13 -8.16 32.80
CA LEU A 556 14.17 -7.11 33.13
C LEU A 556 13.22 -7.56 34.26
N GLU A 557 12.67 -6.59 34.99
CA GLU A 557 11.60 -6.79 35.97
C GLU A 557 10.47 -5.78 35.79
N ILE A 558 9.27 -6.13 36.30
CA ILE A 558 8.12 -5.24 36.26
C ILE A 558 8.30 -4.16 37.32
N VAL A 559 8.33 -2.91 36.89
CA VAL A 559 8.36 -1.74 37.77
C VAL A 559 6.94 -1.33 38.16
N SER A 560 6.04 -1.28 37.16
CA SER A 560 4.67 -0.84 37.36
C SER A 560 3.72 -1.39 36.31
N GLU A 561 2.49 -1.70 36.72
CA GLU A 561 1.41 -2.14 35.82
C GLU A 561 0.61 -0.93 35.33
N ILE A 562 0.54 -0.74 34.01
CA ILE A 562 -0.21 0.36 33.39
C ILE A 562 -1.67 -0.02 33.24
N MET A 563 -1.95 -1.21 32.68
CA MET A 563 -3.31 -1.71 32.53
C MET A 563 -3.38 -3.23 32.34
N LYS A 564 -4.52 -3.81 32.72
CA LYS A 564 -4.90 -5.18 32.34
C LYS A 564 -5.57 -5.16 30.97
N THR A 565 -5.16 -6.07 30.11
CA THR A 565 -5.72 -6.21 28.75
C THR A 565 -6.20 -7.64 28.51
N GLU A 566 -7.18 -7.76 27.63
CA GLU A 566 -7.72 -9.02 27.11
C GLU A 566 -8.23 -8.76 25.68
N ALA A 567 -8.59 -9.83 24.97
CA ALA A 567 -9.27 -9.70 23.69
C ALA A 567 -10.70 -9.15 23.89
N VAL A 568 -11.04 -8.16 23.07
CA VAL A 568 -12.34 -7.47 23.10
C VAL A 568 -12.98 -7.48 21.72
N LEU A 569 -14.31 -7.58 21.69
CA LEU A 569 -15.12 -7.35 20.50
C LEU A 569 -15.46 -5.87 20.43
N ILE A 570 -15.07 -5.20 19.35
CA ILE A 570 -15.33 -3.78 19.14
C ILE A 570 -16.19 -3.54 17.91
N ALA A 571 -16.95 -2.45 17.90
CA ALA A 571 -17.68 -1.99 16.73
C ALA A 571 -17.56 -0.48 16.53
N ASN A 572 -17.73 -0.06 15.27
CA ASN A 572 -17.89 1.36 14.98
C ASN A 572 -19.25 1.85 15.51
N PRO A 573 -19.32 3.00 16.20
CA PRO A 573 -20.59 3.55 16.69
C PRO A 573 -21.63 3.83 15.57
N LYS A 574 -21.16 4.03 14.34
CA LYS A 574 -21.94 4.29 13.12
C LYS A 574 -21.86 3.11 12.13
N ALA A 575 -21.67 1.89 12.62
CA ALA A 575 -21.65 0.70 11.78
C ALA A 575 -22.88 0.62 10.87
N HIS A 576 -22.68 0.24 9.60
CA HIS A 576 -23.72 0.29 8.57
C HIS A 576 -24.75 -0.84 8.75
N PHE A 577 -24.32 -1.98 9.28
CA PHE A 577 -25.12 -3.21 9.40
C PHE A 577 -25.41 -3.56 10.87
N GLN A 578 -26.10 -2.68 11.59
CA GLN A 578 -26.32 -2.83 13.04
C GLN A 578 -27.03 -4.13 13.43
N ASP A 579 -27.94 -4.65 12.61
CA ASP A 579 -28.66 -5.89 12.92
C ASP A 579 -27.74 -7.12 12.87
N VAL A 580 -26.80 -7.14 11.90
CA VAL A 580 -25.79 -8.20 11.80
C VAL A 580 -24.81 -8.09 12.95
N VAL A 581 -24.40 -6.88 13.31
CA VAL A 581 -23.57 -6.59 14.51
C VAL A 581 -24.23 -7.15 15.77
N LYS A 582 -25.52 -6.82 16.02
CA LYS A 582 -26.28 -7.32 17.18
C LYS A 582 -26.37 -8.85 17.18
N THR A 583 -26.65 -9.45 16.01
CA THR A 583 -26.75 -10.90 15.87
C THR A 583 -25.43 -11.59 16.21
N VAL A 584 -24.31 -11.14 15.65
CA VAL A 584 -22.98 -11.71 15.91
C VAL A 584 -22.58 -11.51 17.38
N THR A 585 -22.87 -10.33 17.95
CA THR A 585 -22.61 -10.02 19.36
C THR A 585 -23.35 -10.98 20.28
N SER A 586 -24.67 -11.16 20.11
CA SER A 586 -25.48 -12.10 20.90
C SER A 586 -25.02 -13.57 20.73
N ARG A 587 -24.51 -13.92 19.54
CA ARG A 587 -23.94 -15.26 19.29
C ARG A 587 -22.68 -15.52 20.09
N ILE A 588 -21.77 -14.54 20.12
CA ILE A 588 -20.50 -14.59 20.85
C ILE A 588 -20.75 -14.52 22.36
N GLU A 589 -21.63 -13.63 22.81
CA GLU A 589 -22.02 -13.52 24.21
C GLU A 589 -22.54 -14.85 24.76
N GLY A 590 -23.39 -15.53 23.99
CA GLY A 590 -23.92 -16.82 24.42
C GLY A 590 -22.88 -17.95 24.48
N ILE A 591 -21.78 -17.83 23.74
CA ILE A 591 -20.64 -18.75 23.83
C ILE A 591 -19.83 -18.47 25.09
N ILE A 592 -19.51 -17.20 25.34
CA ILE A 592 -18.80 -16.77 26.55
C ILE A 592 -19.60 -17.15 27.79
N HIS A 593 -20.93 -17.07 27.72
CA HIS A 593 -21.78 -17.52 28.79
C HIS A 593 -21.77 -19.03 28.96
N ALA A 594 -21.90 -19.79 27.86
CA ALA A 594 -21.85 -21.25 27.90
C ALA A 594 -20.53 -21.79 28.48
N ASP A 595 -19.40 -21.16 28.16
CA ASP A 595 -18.07 -21.55 28.67
C ASP A 595 -17.92 -21.40 30.20
N LYS A 596 -18.85 -20.72 30.88
CA LYS A 596 -18.83 -20.62 32.35
C LYS A 596 -19.53 -21.79 33.04
N TYR A 597 -20.30 -22.58 32.31
CA TYR A 597 -21.18 -23.59 32.88
C TYR A 597 -20.95 -24.96 32.25
N VAL A 598 -21.21 -25.99 33.04
CA VAL A 598 -21.43 -27.36 32.58
C VAL A 598 -22.88 -27.72 32.85
N MET A 599 -23.45 -28.58 32.02
CA MET A 599 -24.75 -29.17 32.32
C MET A 599 -24.51 -30.43 33.15
N VAL A 600 -25.10 -30.50 34.34
CA VAL A 600 -25.05 -31.69 35.21
C VAL A 600 -26.42 -32.36 35.19
N GLU A 601 -26.43 -33.67 34.94
CA GLU A 601 -27.58 -34.54 35.02
C GLU A 601 -27.32 -35.65 36.04
N TYR A 602 -28.28 -35.95 36.89
CA TYR A 602 -28.15 -37.00 37.90
C TYR A 602 -29.50 -37.56 38.34
N ASN A 603 -29.49 -38.81 38.82
CA ASN A 603 -30.63 -39.47 39.42
C ASN A 603 -30.59 -39.32 40.95
N VAL A 604 -31.72 -39.00 41.59
CA VAL A 604 -31.82 -38.91 43.05
C VAL A 604 -33.17 -39.40 43.55
N GLU A 605 -33.20 -40.02 44.72
CA GLU A 605 -34.46 -40.33 45.40
C GLU A 605 -35.22 -39.06 45.78
N ARG A 606 -36.55 -39.10 45.68
CA ARG A 606 -37.42 -37.96 46.03
C ARG A 606 -37.24 -37.48 47.47
N VAL A 607 -36.84 -38.37 48.38
CA VAL A 607 -36.54 -38.02 49.79
C VAL A 607 -35.33 -37.09 49.89
N ASN A 608 -34.33 -37.25 49.02
CA ASN A 608 -33.11 -36.45 49.00
C ASN A 608 -33.17 -35.25 48.03
N LEU A 609 -34.21 -35.15 47.20
CA LEU A 609 -34.42 -34.05 46.25
C LEU A 609 -34.31 -32.65 46.88
N PRO A 610 -34.88 -32.33 48.07
CA PRO A 610 -34.75 -31.00 48.66
C PRO A 610 -33.30 -30.63 49.03
N LYS A 611 -32.45 -31.62 49.34
CA LYS A 611 -31.02 -31.41 49.58
C LYS A 611 -30.29 -31.19 48.25
N ALA A 612 -30.63 -31.98 47.24
CA ALA A 612 -30.05 -31.88 45.91
C ALA A 612 -30.29 -30.51 45.27
N LEU A 613 -31.53 -29.98 45.37
CA LEU A 613 -31.88 -28.64 44.86
C LEU A 613 -31.16 -27.48 45.56
N LYS A 614 -30.65 -27.68 46.79
CA LYS A 614 -29.79 -26.69 47.45
C LYS A 614 -28.37 -26.69 46.88
N ILE A 615 -27.88 -27.85 46.45
CA ILE A 615 -26.55 -28.01 45.85
C ILE A 615 -26.59 -27.50 44.41
N THR A 616 -27.63 -27.87 43.67
CA THR A 616 -27.80 -27.51 42.26
C THR A 616 -29.15 -26.83 42.01
N PRO A 617 -29.30 -25.54 42.41
CA PRO A 617 -30.54 -24.80 42.20
C PRO A 617 -30.82 -24.51 40.71
N GLY A 618 -29.81 -24.62 39.85
CA GLY A 618 -29.85 -24.21 38.45
C GLY A 618 -29.85 -22.68 38.30
N LYS A 619 -29.71 -22.20 37.05
CA LYS A 619 -29.66 -20.75 36.76
C LYS A 619 -31.02 -20.05 36.94
N ARG A 620 -32.12 -20.74 36.65
CA ARG A 620 -33.50 -20.26 36.85
C ARG A 620 -34.28 -21.19 37.77
N SER A 621 -34.20 -22.49 37.47
CA SER A 621 -34.67 -23.61 38.29
C SER A 621 -34.02 -24.87 37.73
N ALA A 622 -33.82 -25.88 38.56
CA ALA A 622 -33.47 -27.22 38.07
C ALA A 622 -34.66 -27.83 37.31
N THR A 623 -34.36 -28.59 36.26
CA THR A 623 -35.34 -29.40 35.53
C THR A 623 -35.50 -30.72 36.25
N LEU A 624 -36.74 -31.17 36.44
CA LEU A 624 -37.08 -32.41 37.11
C LEU A 624 -37.85 -33.33 36.16
N SER A 625 -37.32 -34.52 35.90
CA SER A 625 -37.93 -35.52 35.04
C SER A 625 -38.26 -36.78 35.85
N PRO A 626 -39.52 -37.23 35.89
CA PRO A 626 -39.87 -38.47 36.58
C PRO A 626 -39.20 -39.67 35.89
N LEU A 627 -38.78 -40.65 36.69
CA LEU A 627 -38.29 -41.95 36.19
C LEU A 627 -39.38 -43.02 36.29
N ASP A 628 -39.16 -44.17 35.65
CA ASP A 628 -40.06 -45.34 35.72
C ASP A 628 -40.29 -45.78 37.18
N ASN A 629 -39.22 -45.78 37.98
CA ASN A 629 -39.34 -45.91 39.42
C ASN A 629 -39.82 -44.59 40.04
N GLU A 630 -41.06 -44.58 40.53
CA GLU A 630 -41.69 -43.40 41.13
C GLU A 630 -40.92 -42.82 42.33
N ALA A 631 -40.09 -43.61 43.02
CA ALA A 631 -39.26 -43.13 44.13
C ALA A 631 -38.11 -42.22 43.67
N TRP A 632 -37.80 -42.19 42.38
CA TRP A 632 -36.64 -41.48 41.81
C TRP A 632 -37.05 -40.36 40.84
N VAL A 633 -36.14 -39.39 40.70
CA VAL A 633 -36.25 -38.28 39.76
C VAL A 633 -34.88 -38.02 39.15
N ALA A 634 -34.85 -37.74 37.84
CA ALA A 634 -33.67 -37.20 37.17
C ALA A 634 -33.70 -35.66 37.29
N VAL A 635 -32.58 -35.08 37.68
CA VAL A 635 -32.39 -33.64 37.81
C VAL A 635 -31.37 -33.18 36.80
N GLN A 636 -31.71 -32.11 36.06
CA GLN A 636 -30.80 -31.48 35.11
C GLN A 636 -30.64 -29.99 35.41
N CYS A 637 -29.39 -29.52 35.46
CA CYS A 637 -29.08 -28.16 35.89
C CYS A 637 -27.75 -27.64 35.34
N MET A 638 -27.66 -26.31 35.15
CA MET A 638 -26.39 -25.64 34.84
C MET A 638 -25.62 -25.38 36.14
N VAL A 639 -24.34 -25.76 36.17
CA VAL A 639 -23.41 -25.58 37.29
C VAL A 639 -22.17 -24.84 36.80
N LEU A 640 -21.59 -23.96 37.63
CA LEU A 640 -20.37 -23.24 37.27
C LEU A 640 -19.20 -24.22 37.09
N GLN A 641 -18.43 -24.05 36.01
CA GLN A 641 -17.38 -25.01 35.66
C GLN A 641 -16.26 -25.11 36.71
N ASN A 642 -15.95 -24.03 37.43
CA ASN A 642 -14.96 -24.04 38.51
C ASN A 642 -15.45 -24.74 39.80
N GLU A 643 -16.76 -24.98 39.91
CA GLU A 643 -17.39 -25.66 41.06
C GLU A 643 -17.81 -27.09 40.72
N GLU A 644 -17.65 -27.53 39.45
CA GLU A 644 -18.11 -28.82 38.93
C GLU A 644 -17.76 -29.98 39.86
N ASN A 645 -16.48 -30.23 40.12
CA ASN A 645 -16.05 -31.37 40.92
C ASN A 645 -16.61 -31.34 42.35
N GLN A 646 -16.66 -30.16 42.99
CA GLN A 646 -17.21 -30.03 44.33
C GLN A 646 -18.71 -30.32 44.37
N VAL A 647 -19.44 -29.94 43.32
CA VAL A 647 -20.86 -30.23 43.19
C VAL A 647 -21.09 -31.72 42.96
N LEU A 648 -20.30 -32.37 42.10
CA LEU A 648 -20.38 -33.82 41.86
C LEU A 648 -20.18 -34.62 43.16
N ASP A 649 -19.17 -34.26 43.96
CA ASP A 649 -18.88 -34.91 45.23
C ASP A 649 -20.04 -34.74 46.24
N LYS A 650 -20.54 -33.51 46.41
CA LYS A 650 -21.68 -33.23 47.30
C LYS A 650 -22.95 -33.95 46.88
N LEU A 651 -23.21 -34.06 45.58
CA LEU A 651 -24.35 -34.81 45.04
C LEU A 651 -24.23 -36.30 45.37
N LYS A 652 -23.02 -36.87 45.21
CA LYS A 652 -22.76 -38.27 45.55
C LYS A 652 -22.93 -38.55 47.05
N GLU A 653 -22.48 -37.64 47.92
CA GLU A 653 -22.64 -37.76 49.38
C GLU A 653 -24.11 -37.83 49.84
N ILE A 654 -25.02 -37.15 49.15
CA ILE A 654 -26.46 -37.18 49.45
C ILE A 654 -27.21 -38.33 48.77
N GLY A 655 -26.50 -39.23 48.10
CA GLY A 655 -27.07 -40.41 47.44
C GLY A 655 -27.57 -40.17 46.02
N ALA A 656 -27.03 -39.21 45.29
CA ALA A 656 -27.25 -39.12 43.84
C ALA A 656 -26.45 -40.20 43.09
N TYR A 657 -27.03 -40.74 42.03
CA TYR A 657 -26.47 -41.78 41.15
C TYR A 657 -26.42 -41.30 39.71
N ASP A 658 -25.59 -41.95 38.89
CA ASP A 658 -25.42 -41.68 37.47
C ASP A 658 -25.21 -40.19 37.16
N ILE A 659 -24.32 -39.55 37.93
CA ILE A 659 -24.02 -38.13 37.79
C ILE A 659 -23.15 -37.94 36.55
N VAL A 660 -23.70 -37.31 35.52
CA VAL A 660 -23.07 -37.09 34.21
C VAL A 660 -22.97 -35.60 33.92
N THR A 661 -21.87 -35.18 33.29
CA THR A 661 -21.69 -33.80 32.84
C THR A 661 -21.62 -33.70 31.32
N PHE A 662 -22.20 -32.63 30.77
CA PHE A 662 -22.19 -32.31 29.35
C PHE A 662 -21.69 -30.89 29.12
N THR A 663 -20.84 -30.72 28.10
CA THR A 663 -20.36 -29.41 27.67
C THR A 663 -21.45 -28.65 26.93
N ILE A 664 -21.66 -27.39 27.28
CA ILE A 664 -22.62 -26.50 26.62
C ILE A 664 -21.88 -25.75 25.51
N GLN A 665 -22.31 -25.91 24.25
CA GLN A 665 -21.64 -25.22 23.15
C GLN A 665 -22.03 -23.74 23.03
N ASN A 666 -23.30 -23.41 23.29
CA ASN A 666 -23.85 -22.04 23.21
C ASN A 666 -25.11 -21.93 24.07
N CYS A 667 -25.31 -20.78 24.74
CA CYS A 667 -26.49 -20.48 25.56
C CYS A 667 -26.95 -19.04 25.29
N ARG A 668 -28.18 -18.83 24.82
CA ARG A 668 -28.73 -17.46 24.67
C ARG A 668 -29.16 -16.95 26.04
N VAL A 669 -28.64 -15.79 26.42
CA VAL A 669 -28.87 -15.16 27.74
C VAL A 669 -29.84 -14.01 27.63
#